data_AF-W1I788-F1
#
_entry.id   AF-W1I788-F1
#
_cell.length_a   1.000
_cell.length_b   1.000
_cell.length_c   1.000
_cell.angle_alpha   90.00
_cell.angle_beta   90.00
_cell.angle_gamma   90.00
#
_symmetry.space_group_name_H-M   'P 1'
#
loop_
_entity.id
_entity.type
_entity.pdbx_description
1 polymer ?
#
loop_
_entity_poly.entity_id
_entity_poly.type
_entity_poly.pdbx_seq_one_letter_code
_entity_poly.pdbx_strand_id
1 'polypeptide(L)'
;MTETTNVQSIGYLPPQISSHYITFENGQKVLLFLNYFKIDDVSLILISPRNFEYSNLSFTIFSSNIFPCYRTSKKLIVSIEQFKSIVSFNILLFCDLYQNNSARAHSKQARTIESFISPNQLDQVNILTAPGNQDIDLKLVQQYLDCKLKFINRQYRSNSLVYMDSPYKLYNVLYCFDRNTLLIDYFKYLLENQIYKELSEIQQHYQVMNLDTTLLNFFGNKDQPNSMNSVQAIRKKFNSQTKDQQFYLLQQMKHINQMHQQADYQNQMCPDCQGNSKCSFLVSKSQQIFLAGQSELYAYPIPIQFVNMIGRLFSQLVCQMMHYAKTQNANYKLCRLASIDRIEEAISCPSSNLERNYQNLEMLGDSVIKYLTSAMLFEDSGLNNESLLSSLRIKLITNKHLSDVYIPLQIRSMNAKIHYKKIRNHMTTTINDEDDFKLSRKQQADIYEAICGACYIRNYEFLDVIKFFKLTNFGFHGISQRFYTGNSLIKFPDFYDTQIYPLKQYKEIRPFIQKSIYNQSLDNFQQFLGYRLSRLNEAMTVEDYERLEFFGDAILELLVVVNVHKECEKYYYSHEQQQMCREGKLQQKLLLCPGMMHIAKISLLDNGFMGTMALYYGYHQYAIGLCQDTQNEIEKVLDSLRQEDFNQFYIINQYSNQIPKIMSDLWESVAACIMIEYGWEGVVKIYGELYKPFIQYVVQNIYTIYDYHQEINRNIQIEKN
;
A
#
# COMPACT_ATOMS: atom_id res chain seq x y z
N MET A 1 21.59 -8.18 31.58
CA MET A 1 20.62 -7.24 31.00
C MET A 1 19.66 -8.06 30.17
N THR A 2 18.45 -8.23 30.68
CA THR A 2 17.41 -9.12 30.15
C THR A 2 16.86 -8.56 28.85
N GLU A 3 16.83 -9.40 27.82
CA GLU A 3 16.13 -9.14 26.56
C GLU A 3 14.67 -8.73 26.83
N THR A 4 14.39 -7.44 26.73
CA THR A 4 13.04 -6.87 26.70
C THR A 4 12.41 -7.20 25.35
N THR A 5 12.00 -8.46 25.15
CA THR A 5 11.37 -8.90 23.91
C THR A 5 9.85 -8.77 23.97
N ASN A 6 9.32 -8.07 22.96
CA ASN A 6 7.92 -8.03 22.51
C ASN A 6 6.97 -7.10 23.25
N VAL A 7 7.20 -5.80 23.13
CA VAL A 7 6.17 -4.78 23.38
C VAL A 7 5.58 -4.20 22.07
N GLN A 8 4.46 -3.51 22.19
CA GLN A 8 3.58 -3.07 21.08
C GLN A 8 4.25 -2.08 20.11
N SER A 9 5.06 -2.56 19.17
CA SER A 9 5.56 -1.70 18.08
C SER A 9 4.45 -1.40 17.06
N ILE A 10 3.57 -0.45 17.42
CA ILE A 10 2.60 0.18 16.51
C ILE A 10 3.24 1.43 15.86
N GLY A 11 4.40 1.88 16.36
CA GLY A 11 5.08 3.08 15.89
C GLY A 11 4.33 4.34 16.33
N TYR A 12 4.56 5.46 15.64
CA TYR A 12 3.87 6.71 15.96
C TYR A 12 2.35 6.58 15.78
N LEU A 13 1.59 6.77 16.87
CA LEU A 13 0.14 6.84 16.84
C LEU A 13 -0.32 8.27 16.47
N PRO A 14 -1.04 8.44 15.35
CA PRO A 14 -1.54 9.76 14.98
C PRO A 14 -2.53 10.32 16.02
N PRO A 15 -2.61 11.64 16.22
CA PRO A 15 -3.48 12.25 17.23
C PRO A 15 -4.96 11.89 17.05
N GLN A 16 -5.40 11.55 15.84
CA GLN A 16 -6.75 11.09 15.55
C GLN A 16 -7.09 9.75 16.21
N ILE A 17 -6.06 9.00 16.60
CA ILE A 17 -6.17 7.70 17.25
C ILE A 17 -5.75 7.81 18.70
N SER A 18 -4.72 8.60 19.02
CA SER A 18 -4.13 8.65 20.36
C SER A 18 -4.61 9.76 21.28
N SER A 19 -5.19 10.84 20.75
CA SER A 19 -5.66 11.95 21.60
C SER A 19 -6.70 11.48 22.60
N HIS A 20 -6.76 12.15 23.75
CA HIS A 20 -7.97 12.11 24.58
C HIS A 20 -9.16 12.72 23.84
N TYR A 21 -10.35 12.27 24.19
CA TYR A 21 -11.61 12.81 23.71
C TYR A 21 -11.82 14.23 24.22
N ILE A 22 -12.33 15.10 23.35
CA ILE A 22 -12.54 16.50 23.67
C ILE A 22 -13.75 16.64 24.60
N THR A 23 -13.55 17.23 25.76
CA THR A 23 -14.60 17.55 26.72
C THR A 23 -14.89 19.05 26.75
N PHE A 24 -16.12 19.42 27.07
CA PHE A 24 -16.58 20.82 27.18
C PHE A 24 -17.68 20.93 28.24
N GLU A 25 -18.13 22.15 28.52
CA GLU A 25 -19.08 22.44 29.62
C GLU A 25 -18.58 21.86 30.96
N ASN A 26 -17.36 22.24 31.36
CA ASN A 26 -16.70 21.76 32.59
C ASN A 26 -16.62 20.23 32.70
N GLY A 27 -16.51 19.52 31.57
CA GLY A 27 -16.39 18.06 31.52
C GLY A 27 -17.73 17.31 31.49
N GLN A 28 -18.86 18.01 31.37
CA GLN A 28 -20.18 17.38 31.34
C GLN A 28 -20.54 16.76 29.99
N LYS A 29 -19.92 17.22 28.90
CA LYS A 29 -20.17 16.72 27.54
C LYS A 29 -18.86 16.32 26.86
N VAL A 30 -18.98 15.35 25.96
CA VAL A 30 -17.86 14.77 25.19
C VAL A 30 -18.19 14.81 23.70
N LEU A 31 -17.24 15.24 22.87
CA LEU A 31 -17.36 15.24 21.41
C LEU A 31 -16.80 13.94 20.86
N LEU A 32 -17.63 13.23 20.09
CA LEU A 32 -17.30 12.00 19.40
C LEU A 32 -17.22 12.24 17.90
N PHE A 33 -16.23 11.62 17.26
CA PHE A 33 -16.14 11.55 15.80
C PHE A 33 -16.47 10.12 15.37
N LEU A 34 -17.62 9.96 14.72
CA LEU A 34 -18.17 8.69 14.26
C LEU A 34 -17.69 8.40 12.84
N ASN A 35 -17.04 7.24 12.68
CA ASN A 35 -16.47 6.74 11.44
C ASN A 35 -17.25 5.50 11.02
N TYR A 36 -17.99 5.62 9.92
CA TYR A 36 -18.84 4.55 9.43
C TYR A 36 -18.09 3.79 8.34
N PHE A 37 -17.95 2.48 8.51
CA PHE A 37 -17.40 1.59 7.51
C PHE A 37 -18.49 0.66 7.01
N LYS A 38 -18.67 0.60 5.69
CA LYS A 38 -19.48 -0.42 5.05
C LYS A 38 -18.62 -1.66 4.84
N ILE A 39 -19.09 -2.79 5.35
CA ILE A 39 -18.44 -4.09 5.26
C ILE A 39 -19.51 -5.05 4.77
N ASP A 40 -19.39 -5.49 3.52
CA ASP A 40 -20.44 -6.22 2.81
C ASP A 40 -21.77 -5.44 2.83
N ASP A 41 -22.83 -5.99 3.41
CA ASP A 41 -24.15 -5.36 3.57
C ASP A 41 -24.39 -4.71 4.94
N VAL A 42 -23.37 -4.70 5.82
CA VAL A 42 -23.50 -4.23 7.21
C VAL A 42 -22.62 -3.00 7.44
N SER A 43 -23.06 -2.11 8.33
CA SER A 43 -22.29 -0.94 8.75
C SER A 43 -21.64 -1.16 10.12
N LEU A 44 -20.38 -0.75 10.24
CA LEU A 44 -19.65 -0.69 11.51
C LEU A 44 -19.32 0.75 11.89
N ILE A 45 -19.55 1.10 13.15
CA ILE A 45 -19.22 2.41 13.70
C ILE A 45 -17.96 2.29 14.55
N LEU A 46 -16.90 3.01 14.15
CA LEU A 46 -15.72 3.27 14.96
C LEU A 46 -15.74 4.72 15.45
N ILE A 47 -15.47 4.91 16.73
CA ILE A 47 -15.51 6.20 17.40
C ILE A 47 -14.08 6.64 17.66
N SER A 48 -13.77 7.89 17.30
CA SER A 48 -12.43 8.46 17.43
C SER A 48 -12.45 9.80 18.17
N PRO A 49 -11.33 10.21 18.80
CA PRO A 49 -11.20 11.47 19.52
C PRO A 49 -11.07 12.71 18.61
N ARG A 50 -10.63 12.55 17.36
CA ARG A 50 -10.51 13.65 16.38
C ARG A 50 -11.11 13.26 15.04
N ASN A 51 -11.30 14.27 14.18
CA ASN A 51 -11.87 14.10 12.85
C ASN A 51 -10.92 13.36 11.91
N PHE A 52 -11.46 12.39 11.19
CA PHE A 52 -10.87 11.81 10.00
C PHE A 52 -11.41 12.49 8.74
N GLU A 53 -10.53 12.72 7.77
CA GLU A 53 -10.88 13.04 6.39
C GLU A 53 -10.41 11.89 5.50
N TYR A 54 -11.36 11.11 4.99
CA TYR A 54 -11.14 9.98 4.10
C TYR A 54 -11.02 10.47 2.66
N SER A 55 -9.84 10.35 2.07
CA SER A 55 -9.63 10.64 0.65
C SER A 55 -10.06 9.44 -0.21
N ASN A 56 -10.64 9.69 -1.39
CA ASN A 56 -11.00 8.64 -2.36
C ASN A 56 -9.78 7.87 -2.91
N LEU A 57 -8.57 8.41 -2.74
CA LEU A 57 -7.30 7.83 -3.23
C LEU A 57 -6.66 6.86 -2.24
N SER A 58 -7.26 6.67 -1.07
CA SER A 58 -6.57 5.99 0.02
C SER A 58 -6.49 4.48 -0.21
N PHE A 59 -5.25 4.01 -0.36
CA PHE A 59 -4.84 2.61 -0.46
C PHE A 59 -5.56 1.74 0.58
N THR A 60 -6.32 0.74 0.12
CA THR A 60 -6.94 -0.30 0.98
C THR A 60 -5.92 -1.39 1.28
N ILE A 61 -5.50 -1.52 2.54
CA ILE A 61 -4.41 -2.42 2.93
C ILE A 61 -4.90 -3.85 3.14
N PHE A 62 -6.13 -4.01 3.62
CA PHE A 62 -6.59 -5.29 4.19
C PHE A 62 -7.74 -5.95 3.41
N SER A 63 -8.67 -5.19 2.80
CA SER A 63 -9.75 -5.75 1.97
C SER A 63 -10.34 -4.69 1.05
N SER A 64 -10.65 -5.09 -0.18
CA SER A 64 -11.32 -4.28 -1.20
C SER A 64 -12.82 -4.08 -0.94
N ASN A 65 -13.41 -4.69 0.09
CA ASN A 65 -14.85 -4.54 0.40
C ASN A 65 -15.12 -3.61 1.60
N ILE A 66 -14.09 -2.98 2.15
CA ILE A 66 -14.20 -2.15 3.36
C ILE A 66 -13.96 -0.69 2.99
N PHE A 67 -15.02 0.12 3.05
CA PHE A 67 -14.93 1.53 2.67
C PHE A 67 -15.58 2.44 3.71
N PRO A 68 -15.02 3.63 3.94
CA PRO A 68 -15.70 4.65 4.73
C PRO A 68 -16.96 5.11 3.98
N CYS A 69 -18.11 5.15 4.67
CA CYS A 69 -19.38 5.59 4.09
C CYS A 69 -19.43 7.10 3.82
N TYR A 70 -18.61 7.88 4.53
CA TYR A 70 -18.57 9.33 4.45
C TYR A 70 -17.13 9.81 4.24
N ARG A 71 -16.95 10.94 3.55
CA ARG A 71 -15.63 11.58 3.36
C ARG A 71 -15.03 12.13 4.65
N THR A 72 -15.85 12.45 5.64
CA THR A 72 -15.38 12.97 6.92
C THR A 72 -16.15 12.31 8.05
N SER A 73 -15.55 12.21 9.23
CA SER A 73 -16.25 11.72 10.41
C SER A 73 -17.50 12.56 10.71
N LYS A 74 -18.58 11.92 11.14
CA LYS A 74 -19.73 12.65 11.70
C LYS A 74 -19.45 13.05 13.13
N LYS A 75 -19.88 14.23 13.52
CA LYS A 75 -19.74 14.72 14.90
C LYS A 75 -20.99 14.35 15.70
N LEU A 76 -20.79 13.81 16.90
CA LEU A 76 -21.85 13.55 17.86
C LEU A 76 -21.44 14.07 19.24
N ILE A 77 -22.33 14.80 19.89
CA ILE A 77 -22.14 15.26 21.27
C ILE A 77 -22.93 14.34 22.19
N VAL A 78 -22.27 13.83 23.23
CA VAL A 78 -22.91 13.01 24.25
C VAL A 78 -22.64 13.57 25.65
N SER A 79 -23.51 13.25 26.60
CA SER A 79 -23.21 13.49 28.02
C SER A 79 -22.06 12.61 28.50
N ILE A 80 -21.37 13.04 29.56
CA ILE A 80 -20.30 12.26 30.18
C ILE A 80 -20.78 10.88 30.66
N GLU A 81 -22.03 10.76 31.11
CA GLU A 81 -22.62 9.48 31.51
C GLU A 81 -22.85 8.54 30.32
N GLN A 82 -23.33 9.06 29.19
CA GLN A 82 -23.42 8.27 27.96
C GLN A 82 -22.03 7.83 27.46
N PHE A 83 -21.03 8.71 27.54
CA PHE A 83 -19.65 8.36 27.19
C PHE A 83 -19.08 7.28 28.11
N LYS A 84 -19.29 7.39 29.42
CA LYS A 84 -18.93 6.35 30.40
C LYS A 84 -19.54 5.00 30.02
N SER A 85 -20.82 4.96 29.65
CA SER A 85 -21.48 3.73 29.18
C SER A 85 -20.80 3.16 27.92
N ILE A 86 -20.44 3.99 26.94
CA ILE A 86 -19.72 3.53 25.73
C ILE A 86 -18.34 2.95 26.09
N VAL A 87 -17.59 3.61 26.96
CA VAL A 87 -16.26 3.12 27.40
C VAL A 87 -16.40 1.80 28.15
N SER A 88 -17.33 1.71 29.12
CA SER A 88 -17.60 0.48 29.86
C SER A 88 -18.03 -0.66 28.95
N PHE A 89 -18.83 -0.37 27.92
CA PHE A 89 -19.22 -1.35 26.89
C PHE A 89 -17.98 -1.92 26.19
N ASN A 90 -17.06 -1.06 25.74
CA ASN A 90 -15.83 -1.51 25.07
C ASN A 90 -14.90 -2.29 25.99
N ILE A 91 -14.76 -1.88 27.26
CA ILE A 91 -13.94 -2.61 28.24
C ILE A 91 -14.46 -4.05 28.36
N LEU A 92 -15.75 -4.23 28.60
CA LEU A 92 -16.36 -5.56 28.77
C LEU A 92 -16.35 -6.37 27.46
N LEU A 93 -16.66 -5.75 26.32
CA LEU A 93 -16.65 -6.40 25.02
C LEU A 93 -15.25 -6.92 24.64
N PHE A 94 -14.22 -6.09 24.75
CA PHE A 94 -12.86 -6.50 24.41
C PHE A 94 -12.26 -7.43 25.47
N CYS A 95 -12.68 -7.33 26.74
CA CYS A 95 -12.41 -8.39 27.70
C CYS A 95 -12.92 -9.74 27.18
N ASP A 96 -14.17 -9.83 26.73
CA ASP A 96 -14.76 -11.07 26.17
C ASP A 96 -14.04 -11.56 24.89
N LEU A 97 -13.49 -10.65 24.08
CA LEU A 97 -12.74 -10.99 22.87
C LEU A 97 -11.32 -11.50 23.16
N TYR A 98 -10.68 -11.05 24.25
CA TYR A 98 -9.27 -11.30 24.57
C TYR A 98 -9.00 -12.15 25.82
N GLN A 99 -10.02 -12.79 26.42
CA GLN A 99 -9.95 -13.50 27.73
C GLN A 99 -8.76 -14.47 27.92
N ASN A 100 -8.22 -15.06 26.84
CA ASN A 100 -7.13 -16.05 26.90
C ASN A 100 -5.77 -15.58 26.37
N ASN A 101 -5.55 -14.28 26.13
CA ASN A 101 -4.20 -13.81 25.79
C ASN A 101 -3.25 -14.09 26.96
N SER A 102 -2.53 -15.20 26.85
CA SER A 102 -1.57 -15.75 27.80
C SER A 102 -0.28 -14.92 27.89
N ALA A 103 -0.38 -13.59 27.83
CA ALA A 103 0.71 -12.71 28.21
C ALA A 103 0.80 -12.70 29.73
N ARG A 104 1.40 -13.75 30.31
CA ARG A 104 1.68 -13.91 31.74
C ARG A 104 2.57 -12.80 32.35
N ALA A 105 2.91 -11.76 31.61
CA ALA A 105 3.93 -10.79 32.01
C ALA A 105 3.42 -9.37 32.34
N HIS A 106 2.24 -8.90 31.90
CA HIS A 106 1.87 -7.48 32.05
C HIS A 106 0.43 -7.25 32.49
N SER A 107 0.18 -6.06 33.06
CA SER A 107 -0.91 -5.81 34.02
C SER A 107 -2.29 -6.24 33.51
N LYS A 108 -3.05 -6.91 34.38
CA LYS A 108 -4.47 -7.24 34.17
C LYS A 108 -5.40 -6.04 34.39
N GLN A 109 -4.86 -4.83 34.59
CA GLN A 109 -5.66 -3.65 34.91
C GLN A 109 -6.17 -3.02 33.61
N ALA A 110 -7.50 -2.94 33.50
CA ALA A 110 -8.16 -2.20 32.44
C ALA A 110 -7.91 -0.70 32.61
N ARG A 111 -7.92 0.02 31.48
CA ARG A 111 -7.86 1.48 31.48
C ARG A 111 -9.03 2.08 32.24
N THR A 112 -8.76 3.17 32.97
CA THR A 112 -9.81 3.97 33.61
C THR A 112 -10.47 4.88 32.59
N ILE A 113 -11.71 5.31 32.87
CA ILE A 113 -12.44 6.24 32.02
C ILE A 113 -11.70 7.57 31.89
N GLU A 114 -11.05 8.03 32.97
CA GLU A 114 -10.22 9.24 32.97
C GLU A 114 -9.14 9.20 31.88
N SER A 115 -8.50 8.05 31.65
CA SER A 115 -7.48 7.89 30.61
C SER A 115 -7.97 8.16 29.17
N PHE A 116 -9.28 8.27 28.94
CA PHE A 116 -9.84 8.63 27.64
C PHE A 116 -10.16 10.12 27.51
N ILE A 117 -10.24 10.88 28.61
CA ILE A 117 -10.65 12.29 28.62
C ILE A 117 -9.55 13.22 29.16
N SER A 118 -8.52 12.67 29.81
CA SER A 118 -7.33 13.40 30.22
C SER A 118 -6.09 12.97 29.41
N PRO A 119 -5.11 13.87 29.21
CA PRO A 119 -3.83 13.50 28.60
C PRO A 119 -3.14 12.38 29.37
N ASN A 120 -2.66 11.36 28.66
CA ASN A 120 -1.80 10.31 29.24
C ASN A 120 -0.33 10.62 28.94
N GLN A 121 0.56 10.03 29.75
CA GLN A 121 2.01 10.15 29.54
C GLN A 121 2.52 9.35 28.32
N LEU A 122 1.79 8.31 27.91
CA LEU A 122 2.09 7.47 26.76
C LEU A 122 0.91 7.52 25.78
N ASP A 123 1.21 7.49 24.48
CA ASP A 123 0.18 7.42 23.45
C ASP A 123 -0.54 6.06 23.51
N GLN A 124 -1.86 6.08 23.34
CA GLN A 124 -2.69 4.88 23.44
C GLN A 124 -3.77 4.90 22.39
N VAL A 125 -4.13 3.75 21.83
CA VAL A 125 -5.26 3.66 20.89
C VAL A 125 -6.56 4.00 21.62
N ASN A 126 -7.19 5.10 21.26
CA ASN A 126 -8.45 5.61 21.81
C ASN A 126 -9.62 5.44 20.83
N ILE A 127 -9.54 4.42 19.97
CA ILE A 127 -10.64 4.05 19.07
C ILE A 127 -11.60 3.14 19.82
N LEU A 128 -12.89 3.49 19.82
CA LEU A 128 -13.96 2.70 20.42
C LEU A 128 -14.90 2.18 19.34
N THR A 129 -15.78 1.25 19.68
CA THR A 129 -16.89 0.84 18.82
C THR A 129 -18.22 0.87 19.58
N ALA A 130 -19.32 0.97 18.84
CA ALA A 130 -20.66 0.83 19.39
C ALA A 130 -21.61 0.23 18.35
N PRO A 131 -22.65 -0.50 18.78
CA PRO A 131 -23.67 -1.01 17.87
C PRO A 131 -24.54 0.13 17.34
N GLY A 132 -25.04 -0.01 16.11
CA GLY A 132 -25.92 0.97 15.48
C GLY A 132 -25.79 0.96 13.95
N ASN A 133 -26.84 1.41 13.26
CA ASN A 133 -26.84 1.53 11.80
C ASN A 133 -26.58 2.98 11.36
N GLN A 134 -27.50 3.90 11.71
CA GLN A 134 -27.38 5.32 11.36
C GLN A 134 -26.68 6.13 12.45
N ASP A 135 -26.94 5.80 13.71
CA ASP A 135 -26.35 6.39 14.91
C ASP A 135 -26.09 5.30 15.96
N ILE A 136 -25.37 5.67 17.02
CA ILE A 136 -25.10 4.77 18.15
C ILE A 136 -26.42 4.37 18.82
N ASP A 137 -26.66 3.06 18.95
CA ASP A 137 -27.77 2.52 19.73
C ASP A 137 -27.39 2.47 21.21
N LEU A 138 -27.54 3.62 21.89
CA LEU A 138 -27.29 3.75 23.33
C LEU A 138 -28.21 2.86 24.18
N LYS A 139 -29.42 2.51 23.67
CA LYS A 139 -30.32 1.59 24.39
C LYS A 139 -29.72 0.19 24.39
N LEU A 140 -29.19 -0.27 23.26
CA LEU A 140 -28.54 -1.56 23.16
C LEU A 140 -27.24 -1.63 23.98
N VAL A 141 -26.45 -0.54 23.99
CA VAL A 141 -25.30 -0.37 24.89
C VAL A 141 -25.73 -0.54 26.35
N GLN A 142 -26.79 0.16 26.78
CA GLN A 142 -27.28 0.08 28.16
C GLN A 142 -27.80 -1.32 28.49
N GLN A 143 -28.52 -1.97 27.57
CA GLN A 143 -29.01 -3.35 27.74
C GLN A 143 -27.87 -4.34 27.94
N TYR A 144 -26.76 -4.17 27.21
CA TYR A 144 -25.56 -4.96 27.39
C TYR A 144 -24.92 -4.75 28.78
N LEU A 145 -24.79 -3.50 29.21
CA LEU A 145 -24.25 -3.18 30.54
C LEU A 145 -25.14 -3.70 31.66
N ASP A 146 -26.45 -3.55 31.53
CA ASP A 146 -27.44 -4.06 32.47
C ASP A 146 -27.38 -5.60 32.56
N CYS A 147 -27.19 -6.28 31.42
CA CYS A 147 -26.96 -7.73 31.37
C CYS A 147 -25.67 -8.13 32.13
N LYS A 148 -24.57 -7.41 31.93
CA LYS A 148 -23.25 -7.75 32.51
C LYS A 148 -23.07 -7.33 33.97
N LEU A 149 -23.61 -6.18 34.36
CA LEU A 149 -23.37 -5.55 35.67
C LEU A 149 -24.54 -5.75 36.64
N LYS A 150 -25.78 -5.79 36.13
CA LYS A 150 -27.01 -5.94 36.94
C LYS A 150 -27.65 -7.32 36.81
N PHE A 151 -27.13 -8.19 35.95
CA PHE A 151 -27.66 -9.53 35.68
C PHE A 151 -29.14 -9.52 35.25
N ILE A 152 -29.54 -8.52 34.46
CA ILE A 152 -30.89 -8.45 33.91
C ILE A 152 -31.03 -9.49 32.79
N ASN A 153 -31.86 -10.48 33.04
CA ASN A 153 -32.03 -11.65 32.19
C ASN A 153 -33.14 -11.47 31.16
N ARG A 154 -32.87 -11.86 29.91
CA ARG A 154 -33.86 -11.95 28.82
C ARG A 154 -33.90 -13.36 28.30
N GLN A 155 -35.11 -13.89 28.12
CA GLN A 155 -35.30 -15.22 27.56
C GLN A 155 -34.71 -15.33 26.16
N TYR A 156 -34.05 -16.47 25.87
CA TYR A 156 -33.44 -16.75 24.58
C TYR A 156 -34.46 -16.69 23.43
N ARG A 157 -34.04 -16.10 22.30
CA ARG A 157 -34.74 -16.11 21.01
C ARG A 157 -33.74 -16.57 19.95
N SER A 158 -34.19 -17.33 18.96
CA SER A 158 -33.34 -17.97 17.95
C SER A 158 -32.26 -17.05 17.38
N ASN A 159 -31.06 -17.60 17.10
CA ASN A 159 -29.93 -16.97 16.42
C ASN A 159 -29.14 -15.92 17.23
N SER A 160 -29.24 -15.91 18.56
CA SER A 160 -28.35 -15.12 19.42
C SER A 160 -27.33 -15.99 20.16
N LEU A 161 -26.22 -15.38 20.59
CA LEU A 161 -25.38 -15.95 21.65
C LEU A 161 -26.20 -16.11 22.93
N VAL A 162 -25.82 -17.06 23.79
CA VAL A 162 -26.54 -17.33 25.04
C VAL A 162 -25.62 -17.43 26.25
N TYR A 163 -26.20 -17.26 27.42
CA TYR A 163 -25.57 -17.57 28.70
C TYR A 163 -26.57 -18.27 29.63
N MET A 164 -26.05 -18.98 30.64
CA MET A 164 -26.87 -19.74 31.60
C MET A 164 -26.85 -19.07 32.98
N ASP A 165 -25.78 -19.32 33.74
CA ASP A 165 -25.57 -18.88 35.11
C ASP A 165 -24.90 -17.51 35.19
N SER A 166 -24.03 -17.19 34.24
CA SER A 166 -23.26 -15.95 34.23
C SER A 166 -23.14 -15.38 32.82
N PRO A 167 -23.43 -14.07 32.62
CA PRO A 167 -23.30 -13.41 31.33
C PRO A 167 -21.84 -13.29 30.86
N TYR A 168 -20.87 -13.66 31.71
CA TYR A 168 -19.45 -13.76 31.38
C TYR A 168 -19.06 -15.13 30.81
N LYS A 169 -19.92 -16.14 30.95
CA LYS A 169 -19.76 -17.46 30.33
C LYS A 169 -20.70 -17.54 29.14
N LEU A 170 -20.14 -17.36 27.95
CA LEU A 170 -20.91 -17.37 26.71
C LEU A 170 -20.93 -18.75 26.09
N TYR A 171 -22.05 -19.06 25.48
CA TYR A 171 -22.30 -20.32 24.82
C TYR A 171 -22.82 -20.07 23.41
N ASN A 172 -22.32 -20.87 22.46
CA ASN A 172 -22.91 -20.97 21.15
C ASN A 172 -23.98 -22.07 21.14
N VAL A 173 -25.12 -21.83 20.50
CA VAL A 173 -26.17 -22.83 20.34
C VAL A 173 -25.85 -23.69 19.12
N LEU A 174 -25.59 -24.98 19.33
CA LEU A 174 -25.22 -25.92 18.27
C LEU A 174 -26.42 -26.61 17.64
N TYR A 175 -27.43 -26.94 18.45
CA TYR A 175 -28.61 -27.69 18.02
C TYR A 175 -29.78 -27.43 18.97
N CYS A 176 -30.98 -27.30 18.41
CA CYS A 176 -32.24 -27.13 19.14
C CYS A 176 -33.12 -28.36 18.89
N PHE A 177 -33.72 -28.91 19.94
CA PHE A 177 -34.56 -30.09 19.85
C PHE A 177 -35.68 -30.07 20.90
N ASP A 178 -36.68 -30.92 20.71
CA ASP A 178 -37.79 -31.10 21.65
C ASP A 178 -37.79 -32.51 22.26
N ARG A 179 -38.83 -32.85 23.02
CA ARG A 179 -38.96 -34.16 23.67
C ARG A 179 -39.16 -35.32 22.68
N ASN A 180 -39.64 -35.03 21.47
CA ASN A 180 -40.03 -36.02 20.47
C ASN A 180 -38.94 -36.23 19.40
N THR A 181 -37.93 -35.35 19.36
CA THR A 181 -36.84 -35.41 18.40
C THR A 181 -36.09 -36.74 18.53
N LEU A 182 -36.05 -37.52 17.44
CA LEU A 182 -35.42 -38.83 17.42
C LEU A 182 -33.90 -38.70 17.41
N LEU A 183 -33.19 -39.66 18.03
CA LEU A 183 -31.74 -39.69 18.04
C LEU A 183 -31.15 -39.76 16.63
N ILE A 184 -31.81 -40.52 15.73
CA ILE A 184 -31.39 -40.65 14.33
C ILE A 184 -31.40 -39.31 13.60
N ASP A 185 -32.32 -38.39 13.91
CA ASP A 185 -32.42 -37.10 13.23
C ASP A 185 -31.26 -36.18 13.62
N TYR A 186 -30.81 -36.24 14.88
CA TYR A 186 -29.57 -35.58 15.30
C TYR A 186 -28.34 -36.20 14.62
N PHE A 187 -28.27 -37.52 14.47
CA PHE A 187 -27.15 -38.15 13.77
C PHE A 187 -27.12 -37.81 12.28
N LYS A 188 -28.28 -37.73 11.62
CA LYS A 188 -28.38 -37.20 10.25
C LYS A 188 -27.90 -35.76 10.17
N TYR A 189 -28.30 -34.90 11.10
CA TYR A 189 -27.80 -33.53 11.18
C TYR A 189 -26.26 -33.47 11.25
N LEU A 190 -25.61 -34.36 12.01
CA LEU A 190 -24.15 -34.44 12.06
C LEU A 190 -23.53 -34.87 10.71
N LEU A 191 -24.17 -35.79 9.99
CA LEU A 191 -23.70 -36.22 8.66
C LEU A 191 -23.88 -35.12 7.60
N GLU A 192 -25.04 -34.46 7.59
CA GLU A 192 -25.36 -33.35 6.68
C GLU A 192 -24.39 -32.17 6.83
N ASN A 193 -23.95 -31.90 8.07
CA ASN A 193 -22.94 -30.89 8.37
C ASN A 193 -21.50 -31.41 8.27
N GLN A 194 -21.29 -32.58 7.66
CA GLN A 194 -19.98 -33.20 7.40
C GLN A 194 -19.08 -33.38 8.64
N ILE A 195 -19.69 -33.44 9.82
CA ILE A 195 -18.99 -33.64 11.10
C ILE A 195 -18.44 -35.07 11.18
N TYR A 196 -19.23 -36.06 10.73
CA TYR A 196 -18.81 -37.45 10.54
C TYR A 196 -19.09 -37.87 9.10
N LYS A 197 -18.41 -38.91 8.61
CA LYS A 197 -18.56 -39.39 7.23
C LYS A 197 -19.71 -40.37 7.08
N GLU A 198 -19.88 -41.25 8.07
CA GLU A 198 -20.86 -42.33 8.00
C GLU A 198 -21.50 -42.59 9.37
N LEU A 199 -22.72 -43.12 9.37
CA LEU A 199 -23.48 -43.41 10.59
C LEU A 199 -22.76 -44.41 11.51
N SER A 200 -22.01 -45.36 10.93
CA SER A 200 -21.17 -46.33 11.63
C SER A 200 -20.10 -45.65 12.50
N GLU A 201 -19.47 -44.59 11.98
CA GLU A 201 -18.48 -43.76 12.69
C GLU A 201 -19.13 -43.10 13.92
N ILE A 202 -20.37 -42.60 13.78
CA ILE A 202 -21.14 -41.96 14.87
C ILE A 202 -21.56 -42.99 15.93
N GLN A 203 -22.12 -44.12 15.51
CA GLN A 203 -22.56 -45.19 16.42
C GLN A 203 -21.40 -45.78 17.22
N GLN A 204 -20.23 -45.95 16.57
CA GLN A 204 -19.00 -46.37 17.25
C GLN A 204 -18.50 -45.27 18.22
N HIS A 205 -18.54 -44.00 17.80
CA HIS A 205 -18.10 -42.87 18.62
C HIS A 205 -18.94 -42.71 19.89
N TYR A 206 -20.27 -42.80 19.79
CA TYR A 206 -21.21 -42.67 20.92
C TYR A 206 -21.55 -43.99 21.62
N GLN A 207 -21.06 -45.13 21.12
CA GLN A 207 -21.35 -46.49 21.61
C GLN A 207 -22.85 -46.81 21.66
N VAL A 208 -23.59 -46.46 20.60
CA VAL A 208 -25.05 -46.66 20.52
C VAL A 208 -25.41 -47.66 19.43
N MET A 209 -25.98 -48.80 19.84
CA MET A 209 -26.45 -49.85 18.92
C MET A 209 -27.92 -49.68 18.48
N ASN A 210 -28.76 -49.08 19.33
CA ASN A 210 -30.19 -48.86 19.04
C ASN A 210 -30.49 -47.35 18.92
N LEU A 211 -31.05 -46.93 17.78
CA LEU A 211 -31.38 -45.54 17.47
C LEU A 211 -32.86 -45.20 17.68
N ASP A 212 -33.69 -46.19 18.05
CA ASP A 212 -35.13 -46.03 18.33
C ASP A 212 -35.36 -45.44 19.73
N THR A 213 -34.81 -44.25 19.95
CA THR A 213 -34.97 -43.47 21.18
C THR A 213 -34.98 -41.99 20.85
N THR A 214 -35.49 -41.17 21.77
CA THR A 214 -35.44 -39.72 21.62
C THR A 214 -34.06 -39.21 22.04
N LEU A 215 -33.64 -38.08 21.45
CA LEU A 215 -32.37 -37.44 21.78
C LEU A 215 -32.30 -37.05 23.27
N LEU A 216 -33.43 -36.63 23.85
CA LEU A 216 -33.52 -36.30 25.27
C LEU A 216 -33.26 -37.52 26.16
N ASN A 217 -33.86 -38.67 25.82
CA ASN A 217 -33.65 -39.91 26.57
C ASN A 217 -32.19 -40.39 26.45
N PHE A 218 -31.57 -40.23 25.28
CA PHE A 218 -30.16 -40.56 25.07
C PHE A 218 -29.21 -39.76 25.99
N PHE A 219 -29.45 -38.46 26.15
CA PHE A 219 -28.66 -37.62 27.08
C PHE A 219 -29.07 -37.77 28.55
N GLY A 220 -30.32 -38.17 28.84
CA GLY A 220 -30.84 -38.34 30.19
C GLY A 220 -30.55 -39.71 30.84
N ASN A 221 -30.26 -40.74 30.04
CA ASN A 221 -30.05 -42.09 30.54
C ASN A 221 -28.68 -42.23 31.24
N LYS A 222 -28.71 -42.40 32.57
CA LYS A 222 -27.53 -42.54 33.43
C LYS A 222 -26.97 -43.98 33.47
N ASP A 223 -27.72 -44.95 32.94
CA ASP A 223 -27.45 -46.39 33.08
C ASP A 223 -26.78 -47.03 31.85
N GLN A 224 -26.45 -46.25 30.81
CA GLN A 224 -25.73 -46.74 29.62
C GLN A 224 -24.20 -46.80 29.83
N PRO A 225 -23.50 -47.75 29.17
CA PRO A 225 -22.05 -47.95 29.33
C PRO A 225 -21.23 -46.72 28.94
N ASN A 226 -20.01 -46.67 29.48
CA ASN A 226 -19.08 -45.54 29.47
C ASN A 226 -18.68 -45.06 28.06
N SER A 227 -19.50 -44.23 27.43
CA SER A 227 -19.02 -43.33 26.37
C SER A 227 -18.01 -42.33 26.96
N MET A 228 -17.07 -41.84 26.13
CA MET A 228 -15.99 -40.91 26.51
C MET A 228 -16.40 -39.76 27.46
N ASN A 229 -15.41 -39.21 28.18
CA ASN A 229 -15.53 -38.14 29.20
C ASN A 229 -16.47 -36.96 28.86
N SER A 230 -16.69 -36.62 27.58
CA SER A 230 -17.54 -35.51 27.13
C SER A 230 -19.04 -35.74 27.36
N VAL A 231 -19.58 -36.91 27.01
CA VAL A 231 -21.01 -37.24 27.19
C VAL A 231 -21.33 -37.48 28.67
N GLN A 232 -20.39 -38.05 29.43
CA GLN A 232 -20.52 -38.15 30.89
C GLN A 232 -20.57 -36.78 31.57
N ALA A 233 -19.82 -35.79 31.08
CA ALA A 233 -19.86 -34.43 31.62
C ALA A 233 -21.22 -33.76 31.38
N ILE A 234 -21.86 -34.01 30.22
CA ILE A 234 -23.23 -33.57 29.91
C ILE A 234 -24.21 -34.26 30.87
N ARG A 235 -24.16 -35.59 30.97
CA ARG A 235 -25.05 -36.42 31.81
C ARG A 235 -25.00 -36.07 33.30
N LYS A 236 -23.82 -35.68 33.82
CA LYS A 236 -23.62 -35.31 35.23
C LYS A 236 -24.17 -33.92 35.59
N LYS A 237 -24.25 -32.99 34.63
CA LYS A 237 -24.65 -31.60 34.87
C LYS A 237 -26.08 -31.27 34.45
N PHE A 238 -26.75 -32.18 33.74
CA PHE A 238 -28.10 -31.96 33.27
C PHE A 238 -29.15 -32.24 34.37
N ASN A 239 -29.92 -31.21 34.74
CA ASN A 239 -31.10 -31.31 35.59
C ASN A 239 -32.33 -30.97 34.74
N SER A 240 -33.06 -31.97 34.26
CA SER A 240 -34.30 -31.72 33.50
C SER A 240 -35.38 -31.13 34.41
N GLN A 241 -35.75 -29.87 34.20
CA GLN A 241 -36.95 -29.31 34.80
C GLN A 241 -38.17 -29.78 34.00
N THR A 242 -39.23 -30.23 34.69
CA THR A 242 -40.41 -30.85 34.06
C THR A 242 -41.18 -29.92 33.12
N LYS A 243 -40.95 -28.61 33.17
CA LYS A 243 -41.71 -27.59 32.42
C LYS A 243 -41.13 -27.22 31.05
N ASP A 244 -39.90 -27.61 30.72
CA ASP A 244 -39.27 -27.21 29.45
C ASP A 244 -39.79 -28.03 28.25
N GLN A 245 -40.16 -27.33 27.17
CA GLN A 245 -40.61 -27.93 25.90
C GLN A 245 -39.47 -28.03 24.87
N GLN A 246 -38.50 -27.11 24.92
CA GLN A 246 -37.32 -27.10 24.05
C GLN A 246 -36.01 -27.24 24.85
N PHE A 247 -35.05 -27.91 24.24
CA PHE A 247 -33.72 -28.20 24.77
C PHE A 247 -32.65 -27.83 23.75
N TYR A 248 -31.47 -27.48 24.25
CA TYR A 248 -30.40 -26.96 23.41
C TYR A 248 -29.06 -27.60 23.76
N LEU A 249 -28.35 -28.04 22.72
CA LEU A 249 -26.94 -28.38 22.81
C LEU A 249 -26.10 -27.12 22.65
N LEU A 250 -25.23 -26.89 23.62
CA LEU A 250 -24.45 -25.68 23.75
C LEU A 250 -22.96 -26.01 23.74
N GLN A 251 -22.17 -25.10 23.17
CA GLN A 251 -20.72 -25.13 23.31
C GLN A 251 -20.26 -23.93 24.13
N GLN A 252 -19.58 -24.18 25.24
CA GLN A 252 -18.96 -23.08 25.98
C GLN A 252 -17.85 -22.47 25.13
N MET A 253 -17.95 -21.17 24.92
CA MET A 253 -16.94 -20.41 24.21
C MET A 253 -15.91 -19.89 25.19
N LYS A 254 -14.63 -20.03 24.83
CA LYS A 254 -13.55 -19.45 25.64
C LYS A 254 -13.35 -17.95 25.38
N HIS A 255 -13.76 -17.46 24.21
CA HIS A 255 -13.78 -16.04 23.83
C HIS A 255 -14.62 -15.88 22.55
N ILE A 256 -15.12 -14.68 22.28
CA ILE A 256 -16.04 -14.51 21.13
C ILE A 256 -15.33 -14.67 19.77
N ASN A 257 -14.02 -14.39 19.69
CA ASN A 257 -13.23 -14.61 18.46
C ASN A 257 -13.17 -16.07 17.98
N GLN A 258 -13.47 -17.06 18.84
CA GLN A 258 -13.43 -18.48 18.47
C GLN A 258 -14.52 -18.88 17.48
N MET A 259 -15.55 -18.04 17.28
CA MET A 259 -16.56 -18.23 16.25
C MET A 259 -15.98 -18.18 14.82
N HIS A 260 -14.76 -17.65 14.65
CA HIS A 260 -14.19 -17.36 13.33
C HIS A 260 -12.79 -17.94 13.13
N GLN A 261 -12.62 -19.25 13.32
CA GLN A 261 -11.49 -19.94 12.69
C GLN A 261 -11.65 -20.09 11.17
N GLN A 262 -12.75 -19.60 10.58
CA GLN A 262 -13.05 -19.69 9.14
C GLN A 262 -13.83 -18.48 8.60
N ALA A 263 -13.31 -17.27 8.74
CA ALA A 263 -13.96 -16.10 8.15
C ALA A 263 -12.95 -15.28 7.35
N ASP A 264 -12.78 -15.71 6.09
CA ASP A 264 -12.05 -15.16 4.94
C ASP A 264 -10.72 -14.43 5.16
N TYR A 265 -9.78 -14.72 4.27
CA TYR A 265 -8.40 -14.23 4.17
C TYR A 265 -7.28 -15.08 4.81
N GLN A 266 -7.48 -16.41 4.86
CA GLN A 266 -6.38 -17.38 4.81
C GLN A 266 -6.44 -18.18 3.51
N ASN A 267 -5.82 -17.64 2.46
CA ASN A 267 -5.06 -18.46 1.54
C ASN A 267 -3.59 -18.01 1.55
N GLN A 268 -3.01 -18.02 2.74
CA GLN A 268 -1.59 -18.36 2.88
C GLN A 268 -1.47 -19.39 4.00
N MET A 269 -1.51 -20.65 3.55
CA MET A 269 -0.92 -21.85 4.15
C MET A 269 -1.35 -22.20 5.58
N CYS A 270 -2.51 -22.85 5.70
CA CYS A 270 -2.63 -23.99 6.62
C CYS A 270 -2.22 -25.24 5.82
N PRO A 271 -1.06 -25.86 6.13
CA PRO A 271 -0.61 -27.09 5.44
C PRO A 271 -1.63 -28.25 5.54
N ASP A 272 -2.50 -28.25 6.56
CA ASP A 272 -3.48 -29.31 6.79
C ASP A 272 -4.76 -29.17 5.92
N CYS A 273 -4.97 -28.03 5.26
CA CYS A 273 -6.15 -27.77 4.43
C CYS A 273 -5.94 -28.02 2.93
N GLN A 274 -4.73 -28.43 2.52
CA GLN A 274 -4.47 -28.93 1.16
C GLN A 274 -4.50 -30.46 1.06
N GLY A 275 -4.62 -31.17 2.19
CA GLY A 275 -4.98 -32.59 2.22
C GLY A 275 -6.49 -32.76 2.35
N ASN A 276 -7.01 -33.94 1.99
CA ASN A 276 -8.40 -34.39 2.26
C ASN A 276 -8.72 -34.52 3.78
N SER A 277 -8.24 -33.59 4.61
CA SER A 277 -8.34 -33.57 6.07
C SER A 277 -9.25 -32.43 6.56
N LYS A 278 -10.48 -32.85 6.87
CA LYS A 278 -11.56 -32.28 7.71
C LYS A 278 -11.36 -30.86 8.30
N CYS A 279 -12.30 -29.98 7.93
CA CYS A 279 -12.64 -28.72 8.62
C CYS A 279 -12.98 -28.96 10.10
N SER A 280 -12.30 -28.26 11.00
CA SER A 280 -12.29 -28.51 12.44
C SER A 280 -13.37 -27.73 13.22
N PHE A 281 -14.65 -27.88 12.84
CA PHE A 281 -15.79 -27.39 13.63
C PHE A 281 -15.96 -28.14 14.97
N LEU A 282 -15.19 -29.22 15.19
CA LEU A 282 -15.17 -30.01 16.43
C LEU A 282 -13.77 -30.25 17.03
N VAL A 283 -12.71 -29.63 16.50
CA VAL A 283 -11.34 -29.76 17.06
C VAL A 283 -10.96 -28.52 17.89
N SER A 284 -11.92 -27.93 18.59
CA SER A 284 -11.56 -27.12 19.77
C SER A 284 -10.94 -28.07 20.79
N LYS A 285 -9.68 -27.86 21.18
CA LYS A 285 -8.99 -28.65 22.22
C LYS A 285 -9.69 -28.61 23.60
N SER A 286 -10.77 -27.84 23.76
CA SER A 286 -11.69 -27.93 24.90
C SER A 286 -13.11 -28.19 24.43
N GLN A 287 -13.51 -29.46 24.48
CA GLN A 287 -14.78 -29.98 23.96
C GLN A 287 -15.84 -30.16 25.06
N GLN A 288 -16.07 -29.15 25.92
CA GLN A 288 -17.19 -29.24 26.86
C GLN A 288 -18.48 -28.78 26.18
N ILE A 289 -19.27 -29.75 25.75
CA ILE A 289 -20.65 -29.56 25.31
C ILE A 289 -21.53 -29.53 26.57
N PHE A 290 -22.54 -28.68 26.57
CA PHE A 290 -23.53 -28.53 27.64
C PHE A 290 -24.92 -28.76 27.08
N LEU A 291 -25.83 -29.20 27.94
CA LEU A 291 -27.25 -29.36 27.63
C LEU A 291 -28.03 -28.47 28.58
N ALA A 292 -28.90 -27.63 28.04
CA ALA A 292 -29.75 -26.72 28.82
C ALA A 292 -31.20 -26.80 28.34
N GLY A 293 -32.13 -26.65 29.29
CA GLY A 293 -33.54 -26.41 28.99
C GLY A 293 -33.78 -24.95 28.62
N GLN A 294 -34.88 -24.67 27.92
CA GLN A 294 -35.27 -23.30 27.55
C GLN A 294 -35.28 -22.33 28.74
N SER A 295 -35.77 -22.77 29.90
CA SER A 295 -35.84 -21.95 31.13
C SER A 295 -34.48 -21.49 31.67
N GLU A 296 -33.40 -22.18 31.31
CA GLU A 296 -32.04 -21.92 31.79
C GLU A 296 -31.23 -21.03 30.82
N LEU A 297 -31.82 -20.66 29.68
CA LEU A 297 -31.13 -19.93 28.62
C LEU A 297 -31.55 -18.48 28.52
N TYR A 298 -30.54 -17.62 28.61
CA TYR A 298 -30.71 -16.19 28.45
C TYR A 298 -30.00 -15.68 27.19
N ALA A 299 -30.67 -14.78 26.48
CA ALA A 299 -30.14 -14.13 25.28
C ALA A 299 -29.00 -13.17 25.65
N TYR A 300 -27.87 -13.30 24.96
CA TYR A 300 -26.85 -12.27 24.96
C TYR A 300 -27.35 -11.04 24.19
N PRO A 301 -27.30 -9.82 24.75
CA PRO A 301 -27.95 -8.66 24.14
C PRO A 301 -27.40 -8.24 22.78
N ILE A 302 -26.11 -8.49 22.50
CA ILE A 302 -25.46 -8.00 21.28
C ILE A 302 -25.59 -9.02 20.14
N PRO A 303 -25.98 -8.59 18.92
CA PRO A 303 -26.07 -9.47 17.76
C PRO A 303 -24.74 -10.16 17.43
N ILE A 304 -24.81 -11.44 17.10
CA ILE A 304 -23.64 -12.25 16.73
C ILE A 304 -22.86 -11.64 15.54
N GLN A 305 -23.59 -11.06 14.57
CA GLN A 305 -23.02 -10.39 13.39
C GLN A 305 -22.10 -9.23 13.77
N PHE A 306 -22.52 -8.40 14.73
CA PHE A 306 -21.72 -7.26 15.21
C PHE A 306 -20.43 -7.76 15.87
N VAL A 307 -20.52 -8.77 16.74
CA VAL A 307 -19.33 -9.26 17.45
C VAL A 307 -18.36 -9.97 16.51
N ASN A 308 -18.88 -10.74 15.54
CA ASN A 308 -18.09 -11.34 14.45
C ASN A 308 -17.28 -10.27 13.71
N MET A 309 -17.96 -9.21 13.24
CA MET A 309 -17.35 -8.13 12.49
C MET A 309 -16.24 -7.43 13.28
N ILE A 310 -16.47 -7.12 14.56
CA ILE A 310 -15.45 -6.55 15.46
C ILE A 310 -14.27 -7.50 15.65
N GLY A 311 -14.55 -8.77 15.95
CA GLY A 311 -13.51 -9.77 16.19
C GLY A 311 -12.58 -9.97 15.00
N ARG A 312 -13.10 -9.87 13.77
CA ARG A 312 -12.33 -10.00 12.53
C ARG A 312 -11.57 -8.73 12.16
N LEU A 313 -12.24 -7.58 12.21
CA LEU A 313 -11.80 -6.37 11.48
C LEU A 313 -11.28 -5.25 12.36
N PHE A 314 -11.55 -5.26 13.67
CA PHE A 314 -11.24 -4.09 14.51
C PHE A 314 -9.76 -3.69 14.45
N SER A 315 -8.84 -4.64 14.67
CA SER A 315 -7.40 -4.35 14.58
C SER A 315 -6.96 -3.91 13.18
N GLN A 316 -7.54 -4.49 12.12
CA GLN A 316 -7.22 -4.11 10.74
C GLN A 316 -7.72 -2.70 10.42
N LEU A 317 -8.91 -2.35 10.89
CA LEU A 317 -9.47 -1.01 10.73
C LEU A 317 -8.67 0.03 11.51
N VAL A 318 -8.19 -0.27 12.72
CA VAL A 318 -7.26 0.62 13.45
C VAL A 318 -6.00 0.87 12.62
N CYS A 319 -5.42 -0.18 12.03
CA CYS A 319 -4.31 -0.02 11.09
C CYS A 319 -4.67 0.88 9.92
N GLN A 320 -5.76 0.59 9.22
CA GLN A 320 -6.23 1.37 8.07
C GLN A 320 -6.45 2.85 8.45
N MET A 321 -7.03 3.10 9.62
CA MET A 321 -7.22 4.45 10.17
C MET A 321 -5.87 5.14 10.45
N MET A 322 -4.84 4.44 10.92
CA MET A 322 -3.50 5.07 11.07
C MET A 322 -2.97 5.59 9.73
N HIS A 323 -3.18 4.84 8.65
CA HIS A 323 -2.80 5.28 7.31
C HIS A 323 -3.58 6.52 6.88
N TYR A 324 -4.91 6.53 7.04
CA TYR A 324 -5.72 7.72 6.75
C TYR A 324 -5.25 8.96 7.53
N ALA A 325 -4.92 8.80 8.82
CA ALA A 325 -4.46 9.91 9.64
C ALA A 325 -3.07 10.44 9.22
N LYS A 326 -2.14 9.55 8.86
CA LYS A 326 -0.82 9.95 8.32
C LYS A 326 -0.97 10.68 6.98
N THR A 327 -1.81 10.19 6.08
CA THR A 327 -2.12 10.86 4.80
C THR A 327 -2.79 12.22 5.01
N GLN A 328 -3.75 12.32 5.92
CA GLN A 328 -4.41 13.57 6.28
C GLN A 328 -3.41 14.59 6.85
N ASN A 329 -2.46 14.16 7.69
CA ASN A 329 -1.38 15.02 8.19
C ASN A 329 -0.55 15.61 7.05
N ALA A 330 -0.09 14.77 6.11
CA ALA A 330 0.68 15.22 4.96
C ALA A 330 -0.09 16.23 4.11
N ASN A 331 -1.36 15.94 3.81
CA ASN A 331 -2.23 16.82 3.03
C ASN A 331 -2.41 18.22 3.67
N TYR A 332 -2.60 18.29 4.99
CA TYR A 332 -2.71 19.57 5.69
C TYR A 332 -1.39 20.34 5.72
N LYS A 333 -0.26 19.66 5.96
CA LYS A 333 1.07 20.28 6.04
C LYS A 333 1.52 20.83 4.70
N LEU A 334 1.12 20.18 3.61
CA LEU A 334 1.36 20.65 2.24
C LEU A 334 0.35 21.73 1.80
N CYS A 335 -0.34 22.39 2.74
CA CYS A 335 -1.19 23.58 2.55
C CYS A 335 -2.29 23.46 1.48
N ARG A 336 -2.69 22.25 1.09
CA ARG A 336 -3.49 22.05 -0.15
C ARG A 336 -2.84 22.73 -1.37
N LEU A 337 -1.51 22.66 -1.51
CA LEU A 337 -0.89 22.54 -2.83
C LEU A 337 -1.78 21.55 -3.59
N ALA A 338 -2.45 22.06 -4.63
CA ALA A 338 -3.76 21.56 -5.06
C ALA A 338 -3.78 20.03 -5.11
N SER A 339 -4.68 19.39 -4.35
CA SER A 339 -4.92 17.94 -4.26
C SER A 339 -3.81 17.08 -4.87
N ILE A 340 -2.68 16.94 -4.16
CA ILE A 340 -1.57 16.07 -4.57
C ILE A 340 -2.13 14.64 -4.69
N ASP A 341 -2.16 14.15 -5.92
CA ASP A 341 -2.54 12.76 -6.18
C ASP A 341 -1.43 11.84 -5.66
N ARG A 342 -1.82 10.71 -5.06
CA ARG A 342 -0.88 9.68 -4.56
C ARG A 342 0.02 10.13 -3.41
N ILE A 343 -0.41 11.11 -2.61
CA ILE A 343 0.34 11.53 -1.42
C ILE A 343 0.62 10.36 -0.46
N GLU A 344 -0.28 9.39 -0.36
CA GLU A 344 -0.10 8.18 0.46
C GLU A 344 1.09 7.34 -0.01
N GLU A 345 1.35 7.29 -1.31
CA GLU A 345 2.48 6.59 -1.90
C GLU A 345 3.78 7.36 -1.67
N ALA A 346 3.76 8.68 -1.89
CA ALA A 346 4.92 9.55 -1.68
C ALA A 346 5.45 9.53 -0.24
N ILE A 347 4.57 9.32 0.75
CA ILE A 347 4.96 9.23 2.16
C ILE A 347 5.14 7.79 2.67
N SER A 348 4.96 6.78 1.81
CA SER A 348 5.11 5.37 2.18
C SER A 348 6.51 4.86 1.90
N CYS A 349 7.24 4.44 2.93
CA CYS A 349 8.54 3.81 2.77
C CYS A 349 8.41 2.34 2.33
N PRO A 350 9.44 1.77 1.65
CA PRO A 350 9.47 0.36 1.28
C PRO A 350 9.29 -0.61 2.45
N SER A 351 9.76 -0.23 3.64
CA SER A 351 9.58 -0.98 4.89
C SER A 351 8.11 -1.08 5.33
N SER A 352 7.28 -0.10 4.98
CA SER A 352 5.85 -0.08 5.28
C SER A 352 5.04 -0.81 4.21
N ASN A 353 5.35 -0.57 2.93
CA ASN A 353 4.65 -1.16 1.79
C ASN A 353 5.65 -1.49 0.67
N LEU A 354 5.85 -2.78 0.39
CA LEU A 354 6.77 -3.20 -0.67
C LEU A 354 6.17 -3.01 -2.07
N GLU A 355 4.85 -3.05 -2.21
CA GLU A 355 4.16 -3.02 -3.49
C GLU A 355 3.94 -1.60 -4.01
N ARG A 356 3.69 -0.65 -3.10
CA ARG A 356 3.39 0.74 -3.44
C ARG A 356 3.99 1.68 -2.42
N ASN A 357 5.15 2.24 -2.76
CA ASN A 357 5.95 3.14 -1.92
C ASN A 357 6.50 4.30 -2.76
N TYR A 358 7.25 5.17 -2.10
CA TYR A 358 7.71 6.43 -2.68
C TYR A 358 8.67 6.24 -3.87
N GLN A 359 9.30 5.08 -4.06
CA GLN A 359 10.48 4.95 -4.92
C GLN A 359 10.23 5.22 -6.41
N ASN A 360 9.04 4.91 -6.94
CA ASN A 360 8.71 5.25 -8.33
C ASN A 360 8.44 6.75 -8.51
N LEU A 361 7.81 7.38 -7.50
CA LEU A 361 7.60 8.82 -7.48
C LEU A 361 8.90 9.59 -7.21
N GLU A 362 9.81 9.04 -6.39
CA GLU A 362 11.17 9.54 -6.14
C GLU A 362 11.91 9.64 -7.46
N MET A 363 11.94 8.57 -8.25
CA MET A 363 12.62 8.58 -9.54
C MET A 363 12.07 9.62 -10.51
N LEU A 364 10.75 9.78 -10.57
CA LEU A 364 10.11 10.85 -11.35
C LEU A 364 10.48 12.24 -10.82
N GLY A 365 10.43 12.40 -9.50
CA GLY A 365 10.73 13.65 -8.79
C GLY A 365 12.17 14.10 -8.94
N ASP A 366 13.13 13.17 -8.87
CA ASP A 366 14.56 13.41 -9.10
C ASP A 366 14.77 14.05 -10.48
N SER A 367 14.23 13.44 -11.55
CA SER A 367 14.34 14.00 -12.91
C SER A 367 13.66 15.37 -13.05
N VAL A 368 12.52 15.60 -12.38
CA VAL A 368 11.84 16.91 -12.38
C VAL A 368 12.69 17.98 -11.66
N ILE A 369 13.24 17.65 -10.48
CA ILE A 369 14.11 18.55 -9.72
C ILE A 369 15.39 18.84 -10.52
N LYS A 370 16.01 17.81 -11.12
CA LYS A 370 17.17 17.95 -12.00
C LYS A 370 16.89 18.90 -13.16
N TYR A 371 15.75 18.75 -13.84
CA TYR A 371 15.35 19.66 -14.93
C TYR A 371 15.14 21.09 -14.44
N LEU A 372 14.33 21.31 -13.41
CA LEU A 372 14.02 22.66 -12.93
C LEU A 372 15.26 23.39 -12.38
N THR A 373 16.14 22.69 -11.69
CA THR A 373 17.41 23.26 -11.21
C THR A 373 18.37 23.54 -12.36
N SER A 374 18.47 22.65 -13.36
CA SER A 374 19.32 22.87 -14.54
C SER A 374 18.83 24.06 -15.36
N ALA A 375 17.51 24.18 -15.59
CA ALA A 375 16.90 25.31 -16.29
C ALA A 375 17.19 26.64 -15.58
N MET A 376 16.99 26.70 -14.26
CA MET A 376 17.24 27.90 -13.46
C MET A 376 18.71 28.31 -13.47
N LEU A 377 19.63 27.36 -13.38
CA LEU A 377 21.07 27.65 -13.43
C LEU A 377 21.52 28.05 -14.84
N PHE A 378 20.96 27.44 -15.87
CA PHE A 378 21.28 27.76 -17.27
C PHE A 378 20.90 29.21 -17.64
N GLU A 379 19.82 29.74 -17.04
CA GLU A 379 19.36 31.13 -17.21
C GLU A 379 20.34 32.18 -16.66
N ASP A 380 21.21 31.80 -15.71
CA ASP A 380 22.17 32.73 -15.14
C ASP A 380 23.32 32.99 -16.13
N SER A 381 23.30 34.16 -16.75
CA SER A 381 24.34 34.62 -17.68
C SER A 381 25.72 34.81 -17.02
N GLY A 382 25.80 34.79 -15.69
CA GLY A 382 27.07 34.76 -14.96
C GLY A 382 27.73 33.38 -14.90
N LEU A 383 27.00 32.30 -15.24
CA LEU A 383 27.48 30.92 -15.19
C LEU A 383 27.87 30.44 -16.59
N ASN A 384 29.10 30.74 -17.00
CA ASN A 384 29.58 30.48 -18.37
C ASN A 384 30.25 29.10 -18.57
N ASN A 385 30.43 28.31 -17.51
CA ASN A 385 31.15 27.04 -17.56
C ASN A 385 30.28 25.90 -17.04
N GLU A 386 30.23 24.79 -17.78
CA GLU A 386 29.54 23.55 -17.42
C GLU A 386 29.91 23.07 -16.02
N SER A 387 31.21 23.05 -15.69
CA SER A 387 31.69 22.53 -14.41
C SER A 387 31.13 23.30 -13.21
N LEU A 388 30.89 24.61 -13.38
CA LEU A 388 30.27 25.46 -12.36
C LEU A 388 28.76 25.20 -12.26
N LEU A 389 28.08 25.08 -13.40
CA LEU A 389 26.67 24.72 -13.49
C LEU A 389 26.41 23.37 -12.80
N SER A 390 27.19 22.35 -13.15
CA SER A 390 27.14 21.01 -12.56
C SER A 390 27.44 21.03 -11.06
N SER A 391 28.46 21.79 -10.63
CA SER A 391 28.78 21.93 -9.20
C SER A 391 27.64 22.57 -8.39
N LEU A 392 26.96 23.58 -8.95
CA LEU A 392 25.82 24.25 -8.31
C LEU A 392 24.56 23.38 -8.31
N ARG A 393 24.29 22.68 -9.42
CA ARG A 393 23.20 21.70 -9.52
C ARG A 393 23.33 20.65 -8.44
N ILE A 394 24.51 20.02 -8.31
CA ILE A 394 24.78 19.01 -7.28
C ILE A 394 24.50 19.58 -5.89
N LYS A 395 24.96 20.79 -5.56
CA LYS A 395 24.71 21.43 -4.25
C LYS A 395 23.22 21.53 -3.94
N LEU A 396 22.40 21.95 -4.92
CA LEU A 396 20.94 22.11 -4.77
C LEU A 396 20.20 20.77 -4.66
N ILE A 397 20.68 19.71 -5.30
CA ILE A 397 19.99 18.40 -5.31
C ILE A 397 20.60 17.39 -4.34
N THR A 398 21.59 17.79 -3.52
CA THR A 398 22.16 16.87 -2.52
C THR A 398 21.10 16.40 -1.52
N ASN A 399 21.20 15.13 -1.09
CA ASN A 399 20.34 14.59 -0.02
C ASN A 399 20.41 15.42 1.27
N LYS A 400 21.53 16.12 1.51
CA LYS A 400 21.65 17.06 2.63
C LYS A 400 20.69 18.24 2.46
N HIS A 401 20.76 18.96 1.34
CA HIS A 401 19.88 20.11 1.08
C HIS A 401 18.40 19.69 1.07
N LEU A 402 18.07 18.61 0.36
CA LEU A 402 16.71 18.08 0.28
C LEU A 402 16.14 17.68 1.65
N SER A 403 16.96 17.04 2.49
CA SER A 403 16.60 16.74 3.89
C SER A 403 16.40 18.02 4.72
N ASP A 404 17.27 19.02 4.55
CA ASP A 404 17.20 20.28 5.30
C ASP A 404 15.93 21.09 4.95
N VAL A 405 15.47 21.07 3.69
CA VAL A 405 14.19 21.70 3.27
C VAL A 405 12.96 20.83 3.56
N TYR A 406 13.11 19.52 3.74
CA TYR A 406 12.04 18.61 4.14
C TYR A 406 11.67 18.75 5.63
N ILE A 407 12.65 18.89 6.52
CA ILE A 407 12.46 18.90 7.99
C ILE A 407 11.36 19.87 8.47
N PRO A 408 11.28 21.12 7.99
CA PRO A 408 10.25 22.08 8.42
C PRO A 408 8.81 21.64 8.11
N LEU A 409 8.61 20.74 7.12
CA LEU A 409 7.28 20.24 6.75
C LEU A 409 6.64 19.39 7.87
N GLN A 410 7.46 18.72 8.69
CA GLN A 410 7.01 17.83 9.77
C GLN A 410 5.98 16.77 9.30
N ILE A 411 6.16 16.24 8.08
CA ILE A 411 5.30 15.19 7.52
C ILE A 411 5.54 13.88 8.27
N ARG A 412 4.45 13.22 8.67
CA ARG A 412 4.47 11.92 9.35
C ARG A 412 4.42 10.77 8.34
N SER A 413 5.58 10.36 7.85
CA SER A 413 5.71 9.28 6.85
C SER A 413 5.41 7.89 7.42
N MET A 414 5.13 6.94 6.54
CA MET A 414 4.86 5.54 6.87
C MET A 414 6.15 4.72 6.69
N ASN A 415 6.93 4.61 7.75
CA ASN A 415 8.28 4.01 7.78
C ASN A 415 8.36 2.65 8.49
N ALA A 416 7.26 2.18 9.07
CA ALA A 416 7.19 0.93 9.81
C ALA A 416 6.11 0.01 9.23
N LYS A 417 6.35 -1.30 9.25
CA LYS A 417 5.36 -2.31 8.84
C LYS A 417 4.26 -2.41 9.88
N ILE A 418 3.10 -1.84 9.57
CA ILE A 418 1.91 -1.92 10.41
C ILE A 418 1.27 -3.31 10.23
N HIS A 419 1.15 -4.08 11.31
CA HIS A 419 0.62 -5.45 11.24
C HIS A 419 -0.49 -5.68 12.29
N TYR A 420 -1.71 -5.95 11.82
CA TYR A 420 -2.90 -6.07 12.69
C TYR A 420 -2.76 -7.15 13.78
N LYS A 421 -2.05 -8.26 13.52
CA LYS A 421 -1.82 -9.32 14.54
C LYS A 421 -0.98 -8.85 15.74
N LYS A 422 -0.27 -7.72 15.61
CA LYS A 422 0.49 -7.11 16.71
C LYS A 422 -0.39 -6.23 17.61
N ILE A 423 -1.57 -5.82 17.15
CA ILE A 423 -2.53 -5.04 17.95
C ILE A 423 -3.21 -5.99 18.95
N ARG A 424 -2.72 -5.95 20.19
CA ARG A 424 -3.33 -6.62 21.35
C ARG A 424 -4.55 -5.84 21.86
N ASN A 425 -5.12 -6.25 22.99
CA ASN A 425 -6.24 -5.56 23.61
C ASN A 425 -5.86 -4.10 23.96
N HIS A 426 -6.35 -3.13 23.20
CA HIS A 426 -6.05 -1.72 23.40
C HIS A 426 -6.72 -1.10 24.65
N MET A 427 -7.56 -1.89 25.35
CA MET A 427 -8.19 -1.47 26.60
C MET A 427 -7.29 -1.68 27.84
N THR A 428 -6.06 -2.18 27.68
CA THR A 428 -5.08 -2.37 28.78
C THR A 428 -4.20 -1.14 29.00
N THR A 429 -3.69 -0.95 30.21
CA THR A 429 -2.91 0.24 30.63
C THR A 429 -1.54 0.41 29.97
N THR A 430 -0.91 -0.67 29.49
CA THR A 430 0.43 -0.63 28.90
C THR A 430 0.37 -0.95 27.41
N ILE A 431 0.60 0.08 26.59
CA ILE A 431 1.05 -0.02 25.20
C ILE A 431 2.44 0.59 25.20
N ASN A 432 3.52 -0.19 25.09
CA ASN A 432 4.82 0.44 24.85
C ASN A 432 4.95 0.69 23.36
N ASP A 433 5.03 1.95 23.01
CA ASP A 433 5.54 2.42 21.74
C ASP A 433 7.06 2.21 21.75
N GLU A 434 7.58 1.46 20.79
CA GLU A 434 8.93 1.73 20.32
C GLU A 434 8.82 2.96 19.42
N ASP A 435 9.64 3.98 19.68
CA ASP A 435 9.71 5.19 18.85
C ASP A 435 9.72 4.81 17.36
N ASP A 436 8.92 5.50 16.55
CA ASP A 436 8.96 5.36 15.09
C ASP A 436 10.42 5.46 14.64
N PHE A 437 10.88 4.53 13.79
CA PHE A 437 12.25 4.58 13.27
C PHE A 437 12.52 5.95 12.66
N LYS A 438 13.35 6.77 13.32
CA LYS A 438 13.66 8.11 12.81
C LYS A 438 14.17 8.00 11.36
N LEU A 439 13.49 8.68 10.43
CA LEU A 439 13.88 8.65 9.03
C LEU A 439 15.33 9.11 8.89
N SER A 440 16.13 8.33 8.15
CA SER A 440 17.47 8.74 7.76
C SER A 440 17.41 9.99 6.87
N ARG A 441 18.50 10.76 6.80
CA ARG A 441 18.60 11.92 5.88
C ARG A 441 18.33 11.52 4.44
N LYS A 442 18.78 10.33 4.04
CA LYS A 442 18.50 9.78 2.71
C LYS A 442 17.00 9.63 2.49
N GLN A 443 16.30 8.89 3.34
CA GLN A 443 14.86 8.71 3.22
C GLN A 443 14.07 10.02 3.22
N GLN A 444 14.53 11.04 3.96
CA GLN A 444 13.90 12.36 3.93
C GLN A 444 14.04 13.04 2.56
N ALA A 445 15.22 12.94 1.93
CA ALA A 445 15.46 13.43 0.58
C ALA A 445 14.62 12.63 -0.44
N ASP A 446 14.66 11.30 -0.39
CA ASP A 446 13.89 10.44 -1.30
C ASP A 446 12.38 10.76 -1.23
N ILE A 447 11.84 10.99 -0.02
CA ILE A 447 10.43 11.39 0.19
C ILE A 447 10.15 12.80 -0.34
N TYR A 448 11.10 13.73 -0.21
CA TYR A 448 10.96 15.07 -0.78
C TYR A 448 10.86 15.02 -2.31
N GLU A 449 11.71 14.21 -2.94
CA GLU A 449 11.68 13.95 -4.38
C GLU A 449 10.35 13.30 -4.77
N ALA A 450 9.89 12.29 -4.02
CA ALA A 450 8.61 11.65 -4.25
C ALA A 450 7.41 12.60 -4.16
N ILE A 451 7.44 13.56 -3.22
CA ILE A 451 6.41 14.62 -3.16
C ILE A 451 6.49 15.53 -4.38
N CYS A 452 7.69 15.85 -4.88
CA CYS A 452 7.84 16.59 -6.15
C CYS A 452 7.27 15.80 -7.34
N GLY A 453 7.54 14.49 -7.42
CA GLY A 453 6.96 13.61 -8.42
C GLY A 453 5.43 13.56 -8.35
N ALA A 454 4.87 13.49 -7.13
CA ALA A 454 3.43 13.53 -6.89
C ALA A 454 2.79 14.88 -7.29
N CYS A 455 3.48 16.01 -7.07
CA CYS A 455 3.05 17.32 -7.56
C CYS A 455 3.06 17.39 -9.11
N TYR A 456 4.03 16.76 -9.76
CA TYR A 456 4.18 16.79 -11.21
C TYR A 456 3.15 15.91 -11.93
N ILE A 457 2.94 14.67 -11.48
CA ILE A 457 2.20 13.64 -12.21
C ILE A 457 0.73 13.97 -12.46
N ARG A 458 0.13 14.81 -11.62
CA ARG A 458 -1.28 15.20 -11.72
C ARG A 458 -1.65 15.71 -13.11
N ASN A 459 -0.86 16.65 -13.62
CA ASN A 459 -1.08 17.28 -14.93
C ASN A 459 0.12 17.11 -15.86
N TYR A 460 1.24 16.54 -15.38
CA TYR A 460 2.54 16.56 -16.04
C TYR A 460 2.98 17.99 -16.39
N GLU A 461 2.81 18.88 -15.41
CA GLU A 461 3.14 20.30 -15.49
C GLU A 461 3.91 20.74 -14.24
N PHE A 462 4.73 21.78 -14.37
CA PHE A 462 5.63 22.23 -13.29
C PHE A 462 4.97 23.13 -12.24
N LEU A 463 3.74 23.61 -12.49
CA LEU A 463 3.10 24.65 -11.66
C LEU A 463 3.03 24.26 -10.17
N ASP A 464 2.58 23.05 -9.87
CA ASP A 464 2.41 22.60 -8.48
C ASP A 464 3.76 22.26 -7.82
N VAL A 465 4.75 21.80 -8.60
CA VAL A 465 6.13 21.61 -8.15
C VAL A 465 6.77 22.95 -7.76
N ILE A 466 6.58 24.00 -8.56
CA ILE A 466 7.09 25.34 -8.28
C ILE A 466 6.41 25.93 -7.03
N LYS A 467 5.10 25.70 -6.84
CA LYS A 467 4.44 26.09 -5.59
C LYS A 467 5.00 25.32 -4.40
N PHE A 468 5.34 24.04 -4.57
CA PHE A 468 5.98 23.23 -3.53
C PHE A 468 7.37 23.78 -3.18
N PHE A 469 8.20 24.12 -4.17
CA PHE A 469 9.51 24.75 -3.95
C PHE A 469 9.41 26.08 -3.20
N LYS A 470 8.36 26.88 -3.46
CA LYS A 470 8.08 28.11 -2.70
C LYS A 470 7.68 27.81 -1.26
N LEU A 471 6.86 26.79 -1.02
CA LEU A 471 6.46 26.37 0.32
C LEU A 471 7.67 25.94 1.16
N THR A 472 8.63 25.24 0.55
CA THR A 472 9.78 24.66 1.24
C THR A 472 11.00 25.58 1.29
N ASN A 473 10.91 26.77 0.69
CA ASN A 473 12.05 27.66 0.48
C ASN A 473 13.24 26.95 -0.19
N PHE A 474 12.96 26.12 -1.21
CA PHE A 474 13.96 25.32 -1.92
C PHE A 474 15.12 26.16 -2.52
N GLY A 475 14.87 27.44 -2.80
CA GLY A 475 15.82 28.34 -3.46
C GLY A 475 15.56 28.52 -4.96
N PHE A 476 14.38 28.11 -5.46
CA PHE A 476 14.02 28.23 -6.87
C PHE A 476 13.67 29.68 -7.25
N HIS A 477 14.33 30.20 -8.30
CA HIS A 477 14.19 31.57 -8.79
C HIS A 477 14.20 31.66 -10.33
N GLY A 478 13.71 30.63 -11.00
CA GLY A 478 13.63 30.59 -12.46
C GLY A 478 12.79 31.73 -13.06
N ILE A 479 13.23 32.26 -14.19
CA ILE A 479 12.70 33.50 -14.81
C ILE A 479 11.95 33.23 -16.12
N SER A 480 12.52 32.44 -17.04
CA SER A 480 11.98 32.23 -18.39
C SER A 480 10.82 31.25 -18.34
N GLN A 481 9.60 31.79 -18.41
CA GLN A 481 8.36 31.01 -18.35
C GLN A 481 8.33 29.80 -19.31
N ARG A 482 9.00 29.89 -20.47
CA ARG A 482 9.11 28.79 -21.45
C ARG A 482 9.73 27.51 -20.89
N PHE A 483 10.68 27.61 -19.95
CA PHE A 483 11.29 26.43 -19.31
C PHE A 483 10.40 25.82 -18.23
N TYR A 484 9.40 26.57 -17.76
CA TYR A 484 8.59 26.18 -16.60
C TYR A 484 7.12 25.95 -16.97
N THR A 485 6.82 25.86 -18.27
CA THR A 485 5.49 25.64 -18.82
C THR A 485 5.54 24.62 -19.97
N GLY A 486 4.38 24.03 -20.30
CA GLY A 486 4.29 22.96 -21.29
C GLY A 486 4.31 21.57 -20.66
N ASN A 487 4.33 20.54 -21.52
CA ASN A 487 4.19 19.14 -21.12
C ASN A 487 5.19 18.28 -21.90
N SER A 488 5.93 17.42 -21.19
CA SER A 488 6.94 16.52 -21.77
C SER A 488 6.37 15.23 -22.37
N LEU A 489 5.05 15.05 -22.41
CA LEU A 489 4.41 13.80 -22.81
C LEU A 489 4.34 13.60 -24.32
N ILE A 490 4.72 12.39 -24.72
CA ILE A 490 4.63 11.87 -26.08
C ILE A 490 3.26 11.21 -26.28
N LYS A 491 2.71 11.33 -27.49
CA LYS A 491 1.50 10.61 -27.89
C LYS A 491 1.87 9.24 -28.43
N PHE A 492 1.53 8.19 -27.69
CA PHE A 492 1.72 6.81 -28.11
C PHE A 492 0.47 6.26 -28.80
N PRO A 493 0.58 5.53 -29.92
CA PRO A 493 -0.55 4.81 -30.50
C PRO A 493 -1.05 3.68 -29.58
N ASP A 494 -2.32 3.30 -29.75
CA ASP A 494 -2.91 2.17 -29.03
C ASP A 494 -2.30 0.85 -29.56
N PHE A 495 -1.53 0.19 -28.69
CA PHE A 495 -1.02 -1.18 -28.76
C PHE A 495 -0.45 -1.67 -30.12
N TYR A 496 0.87 -1.80 -30.20
CA TYR A 496 1.56 -2.63 -31.19
C TYR A 496 2.51 -3.58 -30.47
N ASP A 497 2.29 -4.89 -30.55
CA ASP A 497 3.24 -5.88 -30.04
C ASP A 497 4.46 -5.92 -30.97
N THR A 498 5.54 -5.27 -30.55
CA THR A 498 6.81 -5.31 -31.28
C THR A 498 7.87 -5.96 -30.41
N GLN A 499 8.03 -7.27 -30.57
CA GLN A 499 9.19 -8.01 -30.02
C GLN A 499 10.51 -7.65 -30.73
N ILE A 500 10.42 -7.01 -31.89
CA ILE A 500 11.59 -6.61 -32.69
C ILE A 500 12.10 -5.26 -32.21
N TYR A 501 13.40 -5.17 -31.94
CA TYR A 501 14.04 -3.93 -31.54
C TYR A 501 13.94 -2.86 -32.65
N PRO A 502 13.55 -1.60 -32.34
CA PRO A 502 13.24 -0.60 -33.37
C PRO A 502 14.36 -0.30 -34.35
N LEU A 503 15.62 -0.26 -33.88
CA LEU A 503 16.74 0.09 -34.75
C LEU A 503 16.96 -0.94 -35.87
N LYS A 504 16.59 -2.21 -35.65
CA LYS A 504 16.62 -3.24 -36.68
C LYS A 504 15.70 -2.88 -37.86
N GLN A 505 14.46 -2.49 -37.55
CA GLN A 505 13.48 -2.06 -38.56
C GLN A 505 13.92 -0.78 -39.25
N TYR A 506 14.45 0.18 -38.48
CA TYR A 506 14.91 1.46 -39.02
C TYR A 506 16.12 1.32 -39.94
N LYS A 507 17.04 0.39 -39.64
CA LYS A 507 18.17 0.08 -40.52
C LYS A 507 17.72 -0.47 -41.87
N GLU A 508 16.63 -1.23 -41.93
CA GLU A 508 16.05 -1.74 -43.19
C GLU A 508 15.44 -0.61 -44.04
N ILE A 509 14.80 0.37 -43.40
CA ILE A 509 14.17 1.52 -44.08
C ILE A 509 15.23 2.54 -44.54
N ARG A 510 16.16 2.87 -43.64
CA ARG A 510 17.25 3.82 -43.86
C ARG A 510 18.53 3.23 -43.24
N PRO A 511 19.50 2.78 -44.05
CA PRO A 511 20.77 2.32 -43.53
C PRO A 511 21.60 3.48 -42.95
N PHE A 512 22.58 3.14 -42.11
CA PHE A 512 23.62 4.08 -41.69
C PHE A 512 24.35 4.66 -42.90
N ILE A 513 24.83 5.89 -42.74
CA ILE A 513 25.57 6.63 -43.77
C ILE A 513 26.78 5.79 -44.24
N GLN A 514 26.93 5.64 -45.56
CA GLN A 514 28.04 4.85 -46.12
C GLN A 514 29.37 5.61 -46.18
N LYS A 515 29.31 6.92 -46.42
CA LYS A 515 30.48 7.77 -46.51
C LYS A 515 30.18 9.10 -45.83
N SER A 516 30.91 9.41 -44.77
CA SER A 516 30.73 10.66 -44.06
C SER A 516 31.35 11.82 -44.84
N ILE A 517 30.60 12.91 -44.91
CA ILE A 517 31.11 14.21 -45.36
C ILE A 517 31.00 15.11 -44.13
N TYR A 518 32.14 15.48 -43.56
CA TYR A 518 32.23 16.29 -42.35
C TYR A 518 32.11 17.79 -42.67
N ASN A 519 31.70 18.59 -41.67
CA ASN A 519 31.49 20.04 -41.77
C ASN A 519 30.48 20.44 -42.86
N GLN A 520 29.41 19.67 -43.05
CA GLN A 520 28.31 20.04 -43.93
C GLN A 520 27.54 21.25 -43.40
N SER A 521 26.82 21.95 -44.30
CA SER A 521 26.00 23.10 -43.92
C SER A 521 24.92 22.71 -42.91
N LEU A 522 24.81 23.49 -41.83
CA LEU A 522 23.75 23.35 -40.84
C LEU A 522 22.35 23.59 -41.42
N ASP A 523 22.22 24.29 -42.55
CA ASP A 523 20.93 24.48 -43.23
C ASP A 523 20.27 23.13 -43.61
N ASN A 524 21.09 22.17 -44.07
CA ASN A 524 20.61 20.83 -44.40
C ASN A 524 20.17 20.07 -43.15
N PHE A 525 20.88 20.26 -42.03
CA PHE A 525 20.52 19.67 -40.75
C PHE A 525 19.21 20.27 -40.20
N GLN A 526 19.02 21.57 -40.33
CA GLN A 526 17.77 22.25 -39.98
C GLN A 526 16.59 21.79 -40.83
N GLN A 527 16.80 21.53 -42.12
CA GLN A 527 15.78 20.91 -42.98
C GLN A 527 15.42 19.50 -42.51
N PHE A 528 16.41 18.70 -42.13
CA PHE A 528 16.19 17.37 -41.56
C PHE A 528 15.39 17.43 -40.25
N LEU A 529 15.75 18.34 -39.33
CA LEU A 529 15.02 18.54 -38.07
C LEU A 529 13.63 19.15 -38.28
N GLY A 530 13.38 19.79 -39.43
CA GLY A 530 12.13 20.48 -39.76
C GLY A 530 11.94 21.81 -39.02
N TYR A 531 13.01 22.36 -38.44
CA TYR A 531 12.98 23.57 -37.62
C TYR A 531 14.18 24.47 -37.90
N ARG A 532 13.95 25.79 -37.82
CA ARG A 532 15.06 26.75 -37.82
C ARG A 532 15.56 26.97 -36.40
N LEU A 533 16.86 26.79 -36.17
CA LEU A 533 17.48 26.88 -34.86
C LEU A 533 18.61 27.91 -34.91
N SER A 534 18.40 29.05 -34.25
CA SER A 534 19.37 30.16 -34.17
C SER A 534 20.67 29.79 -33.44
N ARG A 535 20.58 28.90 -32.44
CA ARG A 535 21.74 28.45 -31.62
C ARG A 535 22.36 27.14 -32.09
N LEU A 536 21.96 26.62 -33.25
CA LEU A 536 22.47 25.34 -33.73
C LEU A 536 23.98 25.33 -33.97
N ASN A 537 24.54 26.49 -34.34
CA ASN A 537 25.99 26.63 -34.49
C ASN A 537 26.73 26.40 -33.16
N GLU A 538 26.24 27.00 -32.06
CA GLU A 538 26.73 26.75 -30.69
C GLU A 538 26.61 25.26 -30.33
N ALA A 539 25.45 24.65 -30.62
CA ALA A 539 25.18 23.25 -30.28
C ALA A 539 26.09 22.24 -31.01
N MET A 540 26.47 22.55 -32.25
CA MET A 540 27.20 21.64 -33.12
C MET A 540 28.73 21.89 -33.11
N THR A 541 29.20 22.92 -32.41
CA THR A 541 30.62 23.29 -32.36
C THR A 541 31.30 22.69 -31.14
N VAL A 542 32.35 21.89 -31.36
CA VAL A 542 33.04 21.08 -30.33
C VAL A 542 33.56 21.89 -29.15
N GLU A 543 33.84 23.18 -29.31
CA GLU A 543 34.37 24.03 -28.22
C GLU A 543 33.27 24.80 -27.45
N ASP A 544 32.03 24.82 -27.95
CA ASP A 544 30.99 25.75 -27.47
C ASP A 544 29.74 25.06 -26.90
N TYR A 545 29.56 23.75 -27.11
CA TYR A 545 28.29 23.06 -26.81
C TYR A 545 28.05 22.77 -25.31
N GLU A 546 29.06 22.87 -24.44
CA GLU A 546 29.04 22.30 -23.08
C GLU A 546 27.89 22.82 -22.20
N ARG A 547 27.53 24.12 -22.30
CA ARG A 547 26.38 24.67 -21.54
C ARG A 547 25.05 24.11 -22.06
N LEU A 548 24.95 23.85 -23.35
CA LEU A 548 23.76 23.27 -23.97
C LEU A 548 23.67 21.78 -23.64
N GLU A 549 24.79 21.03 -23.64
CA GLU A 549 24.86 19.65 -23.14
C GLU A 549 24.31 19.56 -21.71
N PHE A 550 24.81 20.41 -20.80
CA PHE A 550 24.37 20.45 -19.40
C PHE A 550 22.83 20.54 -19.25
N PHE A 551 22.20 21.41 -20.05
CA PHE A 551 20.75 21.58 -20.01
C PHE A 551 20.03 20.45 -20.75
N GLY A 552 20.60 19.99 -21.87
CA GLY A 552 20.13 18.90 -22.72
C GLY A 552 20.00 17.58 -21.99
N ASP A 553 21.02 17.20 -21.21
CA ASP A 553 21.02 16.03 -20.32
C ASP A 553 19.77 16.00 -19.42
N ALA A 554 19.45 17.13 -18.78
CA ALA A 554 18.28 17.21 -17.90
C ALA A 554 16.94 17.20 -18.67
N ILE A 555 16.91 17.72 -19.90
CA ILE A 555 15.72 17.69 -20.78
C ILE A 555 15.43 16.25 -21.23
N LEU A 556 16.44 15.56 -21.75
CA LEU A 556 16.28 14.19 -22.25
C LEU A 556 15.96 13.23 -21.12
N GLU A 557 16.59 13.40 -19.95
CA GLU A 557 16.25 12.60 -18.79
C GLU A 557 14.77 12.74 -18.40
N LEU A 558 14.27 13.97 -18.29
CA LEU A 558 12.87 14.19 -17.95
C LEU A 558 11.92 13.68 -19.04
N LEU A 559 12.27 13.87 -20.33
CA LEU A 559 11.49 13.34 -21.46
C LEU A 559 11.34 11.82 -21.36
N VAL A 560 12.44 11.10 -21.14
CA VAL A 560 12.43 9.63 -21.07
C VAL A 560 11.72 9.14 -19.81
N VAL A 561 12.13 9.61 -18.62
CA VAL A 561 11.61 9.08 -17.34
C VAL A 561 10.10 9.29 -17.22
N VAL A 562 9.59 10.46 -17.60
CA VAL A 562 8.15 10.76 -17.51
C VAL A 562 7.32 9.87 -18.44
N ASN A 563 7.78 9.67 -19.67
CA ASN A 563 7.05 8.88 -20.64
C ASN A 563 7.13 7.38 -20.34
N VAL A 564 8.28 6.87 -19.92
CA VAL A 564 8.40 5.48 -19.43
C VAL A 564 7.48 5.28 -18.23
N HIS A 565 7.50 6.18 -17.23
CA HIS A 565 6.66 6.07 -16.05
C HIS A 565 5.18 6.00 -16.45
N LYS A 566 4.71 6.97 -17.25
CA LYS A 566 3.30 7.04 -17.67
C LYS A 566 2.86 5.82 -18.47
N GLU A 567 3.67 5.36 -19.42
CA GLU A 567 3.30 4.19 -20.23
C GLU A 567 3.34 2.92 -19.36
N CYS A 568 4.36 2.72 -18.52
CA CYS A 568 4.38 1.61 -17.56
C CYS A 568 3.17 1.61 -16.64
N GLU A 569 2.67 2.77 -16.23
CA GLU A 569 1.43 2.84 -15.44
C GLU A 569 0.20 2.30 -16.18
N LYS A 570 0.10 2.55 -17.48
CA LYS A 570 -1.01 1.99 -18.28
C LYS A 570 -0.98 0.47 -18.33
N TYR A 571 0.21 -0.12 -18.42
CA TYR A 571 0.37 -1.58 -18.62
C TYR A 571 0.45 -2.39 -17.32
N TYR A 572 1.04 -1.83 -16.26
CA TYR A 572 1.42 -2.57 -15.04
C TYR A 572 0.73 -2.08 -13.76
N TYR A 573 -0.03 -0.98 -13.80
CA TYR A 573 -0.68 -0.39 -12.63
C TYR A 573 -2.22 -0.45 -12.63
N SER A 574 -2.86 -1.32 -13.43
CA SER A 574 -4.33 -1.42 -13.39
C SER A 574 -4.84 -1.88 -12.00
N HIS A 575 -6.00 -1.36 -11.59
CA HIS A 575 -6.62 -1.70 -10.30
C HIS A 575 -6.88 -3.23 -10.18
N GLU A 576 -7.19 -3.88 -11.29
CA GLU A 576 -7.41 -5.32 -11.38
C GLU A 576 -6.11 -6.12 -11.16
N GLN A 577 -5.00 -5.72 -11.80
CA GLN A 577 -3.70 -6.38 -11.59
C GLN A 577 -3.17 -6.19 -10.17
N GLN A 578 -3.30 -4.98 -9.59
CA GLN A 578 -2.94 -4.73 -8.19
C GLN A 578 -3.75 -5.64 -7.24
N GLN A 579 -5.03 -5.80 -7.52
CA GLN A 579 -5.91 -6.68 -6.76
C GLN A 579 -5.49 -8.14 -6.87
N MET A 580 -5.21 -8.61 -8.08
CA MET A 580 -4.78 -9.98 -8.33
C MET A 580 -3.40 -10.28 -7.71
N CYS A 581 -2.48 -9.31 -7.67
CA CYS A 581 -1.20 -9.44 -6.95
C CYS A 581 -1.41 -9.61 -5.43
N ARG A 582 -2.27 -8.77 -4.82
CA ARG A 582 -2.59 -8.85 -3.37
C ARG A 582 -3.27 -10.16 -2.98
N GLU A 583 -4.08 -10.70 -3.88
CA GLU A 583 -4.74 -12.00 -3.72
C GLU A 583 -3.81 -13.19 -3.98
N GLY A 584 -2.55 -12.95 -4.35
CA GLY A 584 -1.58 -14.00 -4.71
C GLY A 584 -1.91 -14.72 -6.02
N LYS A 585 -2.81 -14.17 -6.84
CA LYS A 585 -3.25 -14.72 -8.12
C LYS A 585 -2.32 -14.35 -9.28
N LEU A 586 -1.52 -13.29 -9.12
CA LEU A 586 -0.45 -12.91 -10.04
C LEU A 586 0.90 -12.98 -9.31
N GLN A 587 1.96 -13.37 -10.04
CA GLN A 587 3.31 -13.27 -9.51
C GLN A 587 3.67 -11.80 -9.26
N GLN A 588 4.35 -11.49 -8.14
CA GLN A 588 4.80 -10.12 -7.78
C GLN A 588 5.63 -9.42 -8.86
N LYS A 589 6.13 -10.18 -9.85
CA LYS A 589 6.85 -9.70 -11.04
C LYS A 589 6.05 -8.78 -11.97
N LEU A 590 4.78 -8.51 -11.68
CA LEU A 590 3.88 -7.67 -12.49
C LEU A 590 3.57 -6.28 -11.90
N LEU A 591 4.18 -5.91 -10.78
CA LEU A 591 4.17 -4.52 -10.28
C LEU A 591 5.45 -3.83 -10.74
N LEU A 592 5.33 -2.66 -11.37
CA LEU A 592 6.48 -1.86 -11.81
C LEU A 592 7.37 -1.56 -10.59
N CYS A 593 8.50 -2.25 -10.50
CA CYS A 593 9.43 -2.02 -9.41
C CYS A 593 10.37 -0.85 -9.76
N PRO A 594 10.95 -0.16 -8.77
CA PRO A 594 11.85 0.97 -9.01
C PRO A 594 13.09 0.58 -9.83
N GLY A 595 13.55 -0.67 -9.68
CA GLY A 595 14.66 -1.19 -10.46
C GLY A 595 14.36 -1.29 -11.96
N MET A 596 13.11 -1.59 -12.34
CA MET A 596 12.69 -1.62 -13.75
C MET A 596 12.73 -0.23 -14.37
N MET A 597 12.22 0.78 -13.64
CA MET A 597 12.28 2.18 -14.07
C MET A 597 13.73 2.66 -14.20
N HIS A 598 14.57 2.36 -13.21
CA HIS A 598 16.00 2.67 -13.24
C HIS A 598 16.68 2.05 -14.47
N ILE A 599 16.38 0.78 -14.76
CA ILE A 599 16.94 0.09 -15.92
C ILE A 599 16.46 0.73 -17.24
N ALA A 600 15.18 1.08 -17.36
CA ALA A 600 14.69 1.79 -18.53
C ALA A 600 15.38 3.15 -18.73
N LYS A 601 15.60 3.91 -17.64
CA LYS A 601 16.37 5.18 -17.67
C LYS A 601 17.77 4.96 -18.21
N ILE A 602 18.55 4.04 -17.64
CA ILE A 602 19.93 3.82 -18.09
C ILE A 602 19.99 3.23 -19.50
N SER A 603 19.04 2.39 -19.93
CA SER A 603 19.06 1.83 -21.29
C SER A 603 18.85 2.90 -22.37
N LEU A 604 18.02 3.91 -22.10
CA LEU A 604 17.62 4.94 -23.08
C LEU A 604 18.44 6.24 -22.99
N LEU A 605 19.22 6.43 -21.92
CA LEU A 605 20.04 7.62 -21.70
C LEU A 605 21.54 7.30 -21.57
N ASP A 606 21.93 6.07 -21.90
CA ASP A 606 23.34 5.70 -21.97
C ASP A 606 24.03 6.39 -23.16
N ASN A 607 25.31 6.72 -22.99
CA ASN A 607 26.11 7.38 -24.02
C ASN A 607 26.18 6.52 -25.30
N GLY A 608 26.19 5.19 -25.16
CA GLY A 608 26.12 4.28 -26.30
C GLY A 608 24.82 4.40 -27.08
N PHE A 609 23.68 4.48 -26.40
CA PHE A 609 22.38 4.70 -27.05
C PHE A 609 22.32 6.05 -27.76
N MET A 610 22.60 7.14 -27.02
CA MET A 610 22.49 8.51 -27.55
C MET A 610 23.49 8.75 -28.69
N GLY A 611 24.73 8.31 -28.53
CA GLY A 611 25.75 8.40 -29.56
C GLY A 611 25.41 7.58 -30.81
N THR A 612 24.84 6.37 -30.65
CA THR A 612 24.37 5.59 -31.81
C THR A 612 23.23 6.30 -32.53
N MET A 613 22.28 6.91 -31.81
CA MET A 613 21.21 7.70 -32.41
C MET A 613 21.77 8.92 -33.15
N ALA A 614 22.72 9.64 -32.56
CA ALA A 614 23.41 10.76 -33.20
C ALA A 614 24.09 10.33 -34.51
N LEU A 615 24.78 9.19 -34.51
CA LEU A 615 25.41 8.62 -35.71
C LEU A 615 24.38 8.18 -36.76
N TYR A 616 23.31 7.51 -36.35
CA TYR A 616 22.23 7.05 -37.24
C TYR A 616 21.57 8.23 -37.98
N TYR A 617 21.31 9.33 -37.26
CA TYR A 617 20.71 10.53 -37.84
C TYR A 617 21.72 11.44 -38.54
N GLY A 618 23.03 11.20 -38.39
CA GLY A 618 24.09 11.87 -39.15
C GLY A 618 24.68 13.11 -38.50
N TYR A 619 24.59 13.26 -37.17
CA TYR A 619 25.09 14.44 -36.44
C TYR A 619 26.58 14.72 -36.71
N HIS A 620 27.40 13.67 -36.78
CA HIS A 620 28.83 13.75 -37.09
C HIS A 620 29.14 14.50 -38.39
N GLN A 621 28.24 14.49 -39.38
CA GLN A 621 28.44 15.19 -40.65
C GLN A 621 28.32 16.71 -40.52
N TYR A 622 27.58 17.17 -39.52
CA TYR A 622 27.26 18.58 -39.28
C TYR A 622 28.03 19.19 -38.11
N ALA A 623 28.72 18.34 -37.33
CA ALA A 623 29.57 18.78 -36.25
C ALA A 623 30.75 19.63 -36.76
N ILE A 624 31.01 20.75 -36.10
CA ILE A 624 32.02 21.73 -36.45
C ILE A 624 33.22 21.55 -35.52
N GLY A 625 34.41 21.36 -36.11
CA GLY A 625 35.65 21.28 -35.34
C GLY A 625 36.03 19.88 -34.83
N LEU A 626 35.41 18.81 -35.35
CA LEU A 626 35.86 17.44 -35.06
C LEU A 626 37.30 17.22 -35.56
N CYS A 627 38.20 16.80 -34.68
CA CYS A 627 39.58 16.48 -35.05
C CYS A 627 39.64 15.19 -35.89
N GLN A 628 40.73 15.02 -36.66
CA GLN A 628 40.88 13.87 -37.55
C GLN A 628 40.84 12.53 -36.80
N ASP A 629 41.37 12.47 -35.58
CA ASP A 629 41.38 11.25 -34.77
C ASP A 629 39.95 10.83 -34.39
N THR A 630 39.14 11.76 -33.91
CA THR A 630 37.72 11.52 -33.62
C THR A 630 36.93 11.15 -34.87
N GLN A 631 37.20 11.78 -36.02
CA GLN A 631 36.59 11.37 -37.29
C GLN A 631 36.95 9.91 -37.64
N ASN A 632 38.21 9.52 -37.47
CA ASN A 632 38.66 8.15 -37.72
C ASN A 632 38.00 7.14 -36.76
N GLU A 633 37.80 7.51 -35.50
CA GLU A 633 37.05 6.70 -34.53
C GLU A 633 35.59 6.55 -34.94
N ILE A 634 34.93 7.64 -35.34
CA ILE A 634 33.55 7.62 -35.83
C ILE A 634 33.41 6.67 -37.03
N GLU A 635 34.31 6.75 -38.02
CA GLU A 635 34.26 5.83 -39.18
C GLU A 635 34.38 4.36 -38.78
N LYS A 636 35.32 4.04 -37.88
CA LYS A 636 35.49 2.65 -37.37
C LYS A 636 34.21 2.14 -36.73
N VAL A 637 33.58 2.97 -35.89
CA VAL A 637 32.33 2.60 -35.21
C VAL A 637 31.18 2.47 -36.20
N LEU A 638 31.06 3.38 -37.17
CA LEU A 638 30.06 3.30 -38.23
C LEU A 638 30.20 2.00 -39.05
N ASP A 639 31.42 1.53 -39.31
CA ASP A 639 31.66 0.25 -39.98
C ASP A 639 31.15 -0.93 -39.15
N SER A 640 31.36 -0.91 -37.83
CA SER A 640 30.81 -1.92 -36.92
C SER A 640 29.27 -1.86 -36.87
N LEU A 641 28.68 -0.68 -36.64
CA LEU A 641 27.23 -0.50 -36.57
C LEU A 641 26.52 -0.89 -37.88
N ARG A 642 27.18 -0.73 -39.03
CA ARG A 642 26.67 -1.18 -40.33
C ARG A 642 26.56 -2.70 -40.43
N GLN A 643 27.45 -3.44 -39.77
CA GLN A 643 27.45 -4.90 -39.76
C GLN A 643 26.47 -5.47 -38.73
N GLU A 644 26.07 -4.68 -37.73
CA GLU A 644 25.18 -5.14 -36.66
C GLU A 644 23.70 -5.27 -37.04
N ASP A 645 23.10 -6.41 -36.72
CA ASP A 645 21.69 -6.70 -37.02
C ASP A 645 20.71 -6.18 -35.96
N PHE A 646 21.22 -5.70 -34.81
CA PHE A 646 20.41 -5.20 -33.68
C PHE A 646 19.26 -6.14 -33.27
N ASN A 647 19.54 -7.44 -33.23
CA ASN A 647 18.56 -8.46 -32.85
C ASN A 647 18.14 -8.39 -31.37
N GLN A 648 18.96 -7.80 -30.51
CA GLN A 648 18.75 -7.70 -29.07
C GLN A 648 18.94 -6.26 -28.61
N PHE A 649 18.17 -5.85 -27.60
CA PHE A 649 18.13 -4.47 -27.12
C PHE A 649 19.46 -3.98 -26.54
N TYR A 650 20.19 -4.84 -25.84
CA TYR A 650 21.42 -4.47 -25.11
C TYR A 650 22.63 -4.27 -26.02
N ILE A 651 22.56 -4.66 -27.30
CA ILE A 651 23.67 -4.56 -28.25
C ILE A 651 24.13 -3.11 -28.38
N ILE A 652 23.18 -2.16 -28.41
CA ILE A 652 23.51 -0.74 -28.61
C ILE A 652 24.40 -0.18 -27.49
N ASN A 653 24.19 -0.59 -26.25
CA ASN A 653 24.96 -0.15 -25.09
C ASN A 653 26.37 -0.75 -25.07
N GLN A 654 26.62 -1.87 -25.76
CA GLN A 654 27.97 -2.45 -25.86
C GLN A 654 28.94 -1.57 -26.65
N TYR A 655 28.42 -0.69 -27.51
CA TYR A 655 29.19 0.30 -28.26
C TYR A 655 29.54 1.56 -27.46
N SER A 656 29.04 1.71 -26.22
CA SER A 656 29.25 2.93 -25.42
C SER A 656 30.73 3.29 -25.24
N ASN A 657 31.63 2.30 -25.15
CA ASN A 657 33.06 2.55 -24.99
C ASN A 657 33.78 2.84 -26.31
N GLN A 658 33.14 2.54 -27.45
CA GLN A 658 33.72 2.72 -28.78
C GLN A 658 33.27 4.04 -29.40
N ILE A 659 32.04 4.47 -29.12
CA ILE A 659 31.49 5.72 -29.62
C ILE A 659 32.16 6.90 -28.91
N PRO A 660 32.71 7.89 -29.66
CA PRO A 660 33.25 9.10 -29.04
C PRO A 660 32.17 9.86 -28.26
N LYS A 661 32.47 10.22 -27.00
CA LYS A 661 31.52 10.90 -26.10
C LYS A 661 30.88 12.15 -26.72
N ILE A 662 31.62 12.89 -27.52
CA ILE A 662 31.12 14.05 -28.26
C ILE A 662 29.82 13.76 -29.03
N MET A 663 29.58 12.53 -29.49
CA MET A 663 28.34 12.19 -30.20
C MET A 663 27.11 12.20 -29.29
N SER A 664 27.23 11.74 -28.03
CA SER A 664 26.15 11.89 -27.04
C SER A 664 25.99 13.35 -26.64
N ASP A 665 27.09 14.08 -26.49
CA ASP A 665 27.06 15.45 -26.01
C ASP A 665 26.38 16.39 -27.04
N LEU A 666 26.65 16.17 -28.34
CA LEU A 666 25.96 16.86 -29.45
C LEU A 666 24.47 16.50 -29.54
N TRP A 667 24.10 15.26 -29.18
CA TRP A 667 22.70 14.85 -29.11
C TRP A 667 21.95 15.59 -28.00
N GLU A 668 22.58 15.84 -26.86
CA GLU A 668 22.02 16.61 -25.76
C GLU A 668 21.96 18.10 -26.08
N SER A 669 23.04 18.66 -26.63
CA SER A 669 23.12 20.10 -26.95
C SER A 669 22.03 20.57 -27.93
N VAL A 670 21.73 19.75 -28.95
CA VAL A 670 20.66 20.05 -29.92
C VAL A 670 19.28 20.01 -29.25
N ALA A 671 19.05 19.09 -28.31
CA ALA A 671 17.80 19.06 -27.53
C ALA A 671 17.62 20.34 -26.70
N ALA A 672 18.70 20.87 -26.10
CA ALA A 672 18.66 22.15 -25.40
C ALA A 672 18.35 23.32 -26.34
N CYS A 673 18.93 23.37 -27.54
CA CYS A 673 18.57 24.41 -28.52
C CYS A 673 17.08 24.41 -28.87
N ILE A 674 16.50 23.23 -29.06
CA ILE A 674 15.06 23.10 -29.34
C ILE A 674 14.24 23.60 -28.15
N MET A 675 14.63 23.25 -26.91
CA MET A 675 13.96 23.75 -25.70
C MET A 675 14.01 25.27 -25.58
N ILE A 676 15.17 25.88 -25.86
CA ILE A 676 15.36 27.34 -25.80
C ILE A 676 14.41 28.05 -26.77
N GLU A 677 14.30 27.56 -28.00
CA GLU A 677 13.59 28.26 -29.06
C GLU A 677 12.10 27.93 -29.15
N TYR A 678 11.73 26.67 -28.87
CA TYR A 678 10.38 26.13 -29.08
C TYR A 678 9.76 25.49 -27.83
N GLY A 679 10.48 25.43 -26.70
CA GLY A 679 9.98 24.83 -25.46
C GLY A 679 9.71 23.32 -25.58
N TRP A 680 8.94 22.79 -24.62
CA TRP A 680 8.57 21.37 -24.59
C TRP A 680 7.83 20.89 -25.83
N GLU A 681 7.03 21.74 -26.47
CA GLU A 681 6.33 21.39 -27.71
C GLU A 681 7.30 20.99 -28.82
N GLY A 682 8.37 21.77 -29.01
CA GLY A 682 9.42 21.46 -29.98
C GLY A 682 10.18 20.18 -29.63
N VAL A 683 10.55 20.01 -28.34
CA VAL A 683 11.28 18.84 -27.86
C VAL A 683 10.47 17.56 -28.08
N VAL A 684 9.19 17.56 -27.70
CA VAL A 684 8.29 16.41 -27.89
C VAL A 684 8.09 16.11 -29.37
N LYS A 685 7.94 17.13 -30.23
CA LYS A 685 7.71 16.92 -31.66
C LYS A 685 8.93 16.37 -32.40
N ILE A 686 10.13 16.71 -31.97
CA ILE A 686 11.37 16.21 -32.57
C ILE A 686 11.84 14.98 -31.80
N TYR A 687 12.47 15.19 -30.65
CA TYR A 687 13.07 14.13 -29.84
C TYR A 687 12.03 13.16 -29.28
N GLY A 688 10.84 13.63 -28.93
CA GLY A 688 9.78 12.72 -28.50
C GLY A 688 9.42 11.69 -29.56
N GLU A 689 9.31 12.07 -30.84
CA GLU A 689 9.08 11.12 -31.94
C GLU A 689 10.31 10.22 -32.22
N LEU A 690 11.54 10.70 -32.02
CA LEU A 690 12.75 9.87 -32.14
C LEU A 690 12.82 8.80 -31.04
N TYR A 691 12.47 9.14 -29.80
CA TYR A 691 12.51 8.24 -28.64
C TYR A 691 11.30 7.30 -28.55
N LYS A 692 10.15 7.73 -29.06
CA LYS A 692 8.85 7.02 -29.03
C LYS A 692 8.93 5.51 -29.29
N PRO A 693 9.50 5.02 -30.42
CA PRO A 693 9.55 3.59 -30.70
C PRO A 693 10.39 2.82 -29.67
N PHE A 694 11.47 3.42 -29.17
CA PHE A 694 12.36 2.81 -28.16
C PHE A 694 11.71 2.78 -26.78
N ILE A 695 11.02 3.85 -26.38
CA ILE A 695 10.23 3.87 -25.14
C ILE A 695 9.15 2.79 -25.19
N GLN A 696 8.42 2.66 -26.31
CA GLN A 696 7.40 1.61 -26.46
C GLN A 696 8.00 0.22 -26.31
N TYR A 697 9.09 -0.06 -27.02
CA TYR A 697 9.79 -1.34 -26.94
C TYR A 697 10.25 -1.64 -25.51
N VAL A 698 10.90 -0.68 -24.84
CA VAL A 698 11.41 -0.84 -23.48
C VAL A 698 10.27 -1.08 -22.50
N VAL A 699 9.18 -0.33 -22.56
CA VAL A 699 8.02 -0.50 -21.67
C VAL A 699 7.38 -1.87 -21.84
N GLN A 700 7.21 -2.35 -23.07
CA GLN A 700 6.62 -3.66 -23.35
C GLN A 700 7.51 -4.83 -22.91
N ASN A 701 8.83 -4.66 -23.00
CA ASN A 701 9.82 -5.69 -22.69
C ASN A 701 10.54 -5.43 -21.35
N ILE A 702 10.02 -4.52 -20.51
CA ILE A 702 10.76 -3.98 -19.35
C ILE A 702 11.16 -5.07 -18.36
N TYR A 703 10.32 -6.10 -18.23
CA TYR A 703 10.57 -7.26 -17.40
C TYR A 703 11.79 -8.07 -17.90
N THR A 704 11.81 -8.41 -19.20
CA THR A 704 12.89 -9.17 -19.83
C THR A 704 14.20 -8.39 -19.77
N ILE A 705 14.13 -7.08 -20.05
CA ILE A 705 15.26 -6.16 -19.94
C ILE A 705 15.80 -6.12 -18.51
N TYR A 706 14.90 -6.02 -17.53
CA TYR A 706 15.26 -5.99 -16.11
C TYR A 706 15.96 -7.27 -15.67
N ASP A 707 15.39 -8.43 -15.99
CA ASP A 707 15.96 -9.74 -15.62
C ASP A 707 17.37 -9.93 -16.21
N TYR A 708 17.58 -9.55 -17.48
CA TYR A 708 18.89 -9.61 -18.12
C TYR A 708 19.96 -8.80 -17.35
N HIS A 709 19.65 -7.56 -16.97
CA HIS A 709 20.59 -6.73 -16.21
C HIS A 709 20.84 -7.28 -14.79
N GLN A 710 19.85 -7.92 -14.16
CA GLN A 710 20.06 -8.58 -12.87
C GLN A 710 20.99 -9.80 -12.98
N GLU A 711 20.89 -10.59 -14.04
CA GLU A 711 21.78 -11.73 -14.29
C GLU A 711 23.22 -11.27 -14.53
N ILE A 712 23.44 -10.23 -15.33
CA ILE A 712 24.77 -9.65 -15.53
C ILE A 712 25.39 -9.21 -14.20
N ASN A 713 24.63 -8.45 -13.40
CA ASN A 713 25.11 -7.96 -12.11
C ASN A 713 25.47 -9.10 -11.14
N ARG A 714 24.70 -10.19 -11.15
CA ARG A 714 25.02 -11.40 -10.36
C ARG A 714 26.31 -12.05 -10.84
N ASN A 715 26.49 -12.21 -12.15
CA ASN A 715 27.71 -12.80 -12.70
C ASN A 715 28.95 -11.97 -12.36
N ILE A 716 28.88 -10.63 -12.47
CA ILE A 716 29.97 -9.72 -12.06
C ILE A 716 30.28 -9.83 -10.56
N GLN A 717 29.26 -9.98 -9.71
CA GLN A 717 29.47 -10.17 -8.27
C GLN A 717 30.11 -11.53 -7.94
N ILE A 718 29.79 -12.57 -8.70
CA ILE A 718 30.41 -13.90 -8.56
C ILE A 718 31.87 -13.86 -9.00
N GLU A 719 32.22 -13.13 -10.06
CA GLU A 719 33.62 -12.99 -10.51
C GLU A 719 34.49 -12.15 -9.57
N LYS A 720 33.88 -11.28 -8.74
CA LYS A 720 34.59 -10.42 -7.78
C LYS A 720 34.78 -11.05 -6.39
N ASN A 721 34.09 -12.16 -6.10
CA ASN A 721 34.19 -12.91 -4.84
C ASN A 721 34.94 -14.22 -5.07
#